data_AF-A0A1Z9TBN6-F1
#
_entry.id   AF-A0A1Z9TBN6-F1
#
_cell.length_a   1.000
_cell.length_b   1.000
_cell.length_c   1.000
_cell.angle_alpha   90.00
_cell.angle_beta   90.00
_cell.angle_gamma   90.00
#
_symmetry.space_group_name_H-M   'P 1'
#
loop_
_entity.id
_entity.type
_entity.pdbx_description
1 polymer ?
#
loop_
_entity_poly.entity_id
_entity_poly.type
_entity_poly.pdbx_seq_one_letter_code
_entity_poly.pdbx_strand_id
1 'polypeptide(L)'
;MKPLIHALLLVGLMLGSPCVQAFDQFETPDTKPGNDLTLSSEETLNMREERLRWWREARFGMFIHWGVYASLAGKWDGEEVEGYAEHIQRICKISRHRYLEEVVKPFNPTLFDADEWVRIAKETGMGYIVITAMHHDGVAMFDSKDDDYNVVSTSRFGRDPLRELKDACDRHGIKLGVYYSHAVDWSLSGDPRYPEPWGPERRKACVEKKVLPQVRQLLEDYQPALFWGDTPHHNPEELNELIFDVIRRADPDIIINGRLVRSFPGDYITTPDRPAEFRRMDGEGEQDWEAIPTTNESYGYHQYDDSHKPPSHFIRLLVKAAARGGNLLLNIGPRGDGTFAPEDMHILRSIREWWQINGESIRGTKRTPLPPQSWGESTYKDDTLYLQVFEWPNGGKLRVGGLRSDPVSVRILGSEQASLAFKRISENTLEISVPSKPVRSVFPVLALRFKDSIETVPVCLLDPEEPTRLSVFDATISGETLTYGNGQKKRWGNRRGDCLLEWSNADDSVEWNLYAIEPAVYEVRAVYHGNSNANTMAITLGNQKLVATVEPGEDQDVALGVFEVEPGRHVVSWEADGGIHDKLVRPCALVFTPQLQNPYSESIKPSVYQKWIEHVRASDSEKQVWLRTLEDQLGGFYFPHYLNNDLFHPKKPYAEDEDCWAYVKDDPSLPRVLIVGDSISRAYTAPIRKALTGKANVHRAPANCGPTSKFLEKGEGWLNQNGSDQWDVIIVNFGIHDDKNISGYESRLREVIARLKQTGAKKIFWVRTTPWGKSASIFEGQEGDASAIINPVSDRVAKEEKLEIIDAHTFMAPRIKMELSRKDFTHWKPEATDALGRFIALALESVLGQQESR
;
A
#
# COMPACT_ATOMS: atom_id res chain seq x y z
N MET A 1 1.98 2.66 -65.13
CA MET A 1 1.12 2.00 -66.13
C MET A 1 0.44 0.82 -65.45
N LYS A 2 -0.89 0.89 -65.34
CA LYS A 2 -1.85 -0.18 -64.97
C LYS A 2 -2.03 -1.16 -66.17
N PRO A 3 -2.94 -2.19 -66.17
CA PRO A 3 -3.69 -2.89 -65.08
C PRO A 3 -3.88 -4.43 -65.29
N LEU A 4 -4.55 -5.10 -64.33
CA LEU A 4 -5.78 -5.97 -64.41
C LEU A 4 -5.74 -7.00 -63.26
N ILE A 5 -6.58 -7.05 -62.21
CA ILE A 5 -8.05 -7.09 -61.95
C ILE A 5 -8.76 -8.42 -62.32
N HIS A 6 -9.42 -9.00 -61.28
CA HIS A 6 -10.55 -9.98 -61.18
C HIS A 6 -10.15 -11.38 -60.68
N ALA A 7 -10.92 -12.12 -59.85
CA ALA A 7 -12.12 -11.91 -59.04
C ALA A 7 -12.34 -13.16 -58.14
N LEU A 8 -13.16 -13.02 -57.09
CA LEU A 8 -13.62 -14.06 -56.16
C LEU A 8 -14.31 -15.27 -56.81
N LEU A 9 -14.18 -16.46 -56.19
CA LEU A 9 -15.30 -17.39 -55.96
C LEU A 9 -15.00 -18.41 -54.85
N LEU A 10 -15.90 -18.48 -53.86
CA LEU A 10 -16.03 -19.56 -52.88
C LEU A 10 -16.49 -20.86 -53.55
N VAL A 11 -16.09 -22.02 -53.02
CA VAL A 11 -16.93 -23.08 -52.42
C VAL A 11 -16.01 -24.26 -52.06
N GLY A 12 -16.17 -24.79 -50.84
CA GLY A 12 -15.21 -25.68 -50.21
C GLY A 12 -15.33 -27.16 -50.54
N LEU A 13 -14.43 -27.93 -49.92
CA LEU A 13 -14.62 -29.32 -49.53
C LEU A 13 -13.51 -29.71 -48.55
N MET A 14 -13.92 -30.23 -47.39
CA MET A 14 -13.07 -30.99 -46.49
C MET A 14 -12.37 -32.11 -47.23
N LEU A 15 -11.14 -32.47 -46.83
CA LEU A 15 -10.65 -33.84 -46.73
C LEU A 15 -9.34 -33.81 -45.93
N GLY A 16 -9.31 -34.58 -44.84
CA GLY A 16 -8.23 -34.62 -43.87
C GLY A 16 -6.94 -35.25 -44.40
N SER A 17 -5.82 -34.84 -43.81
CA SER A 17 -4.54 -35.52 -43.94
C SER A 17 -4.37 -36.48 -42.76
N PRO A 18 -4.02 -37.75 -42.99
CA PRO A 18 -3.82 -38.73 -41.94
C PRO A 18 -2.39 -38.58 -41.38
N CYS A 19 -2.27 -38.26 -40.10
CA CYS A 19 -1.05 -38.51 -39.34
C CYS A 19 -1.29 -39.80 -38.54
N VAL A 20 -0.94 -40.94 -39.12
CA VAL A 20 -0.87 -42.22 -38.43
C VAL A 20 0.40 -42.94 -38.92
N GLN A 21 1.19 -43.38 -37.94
CA GLN A 21 2.34 -44.29 -38.00
C GLN A 21 3.71 -43.71 -38.40
N ALA A 22 4.46 -43.31 -37.37
CA ALA A 22 5.76 -43.91 -37.06
C ALA A 22 6.19 -43.56 -35.61
N PHE A 23 5.59 -44.22 -34.61
CA PHE A 23 6.09 -44.19 -33.22
C PHE A 23 6.08 -45.62 -32.66
N ASP A 24 6.78 -46.52 -33.34
CA ASP A 24 7.18 -47.81 -32.79
C ASP A 24 8.69 -47.90 -32.98
N GLN A 25 9.43 -47.36 -32.01
CA GLN A 25 10.82 -47.66 -31.62
C GLN A 25 11.39 -46.50 -30.79
N PHE A 26 10.99 -46.40 -29.52
CA PHE A 26 11.79 -45.72 -28.50
C PHE A 26 12.56 -46.79 -27.72
N GLU A 27 13.66 -47.28 -28.29
CA GLU A 27 14.72 -47.85 -27.46
C GLU A 27 15.39 -46.70 -26.68
N THR A 28 15.57 -46.88 -25.38
CA THR A 28 16.38 -45.98 -24.54
C THR A 28 17.82 -45.96 -25.08
N PRO A 29 18.36 -44.83 -25.56
CA PRO A 29 19.73 -44.81 -26.02
C PRO A 29 20.67 -44.78 -24.83
N ASP A 30 21.50 -45.83 -24.71
CA ASP A 30 22.77 -45.79 -23.99
C ASP A 30 23.75 -44.91 -24.81
N THR A 31 23.58 -43.59 -24.77
CA THR A 31 24.53 -42.66 -25.40
C THR A 31 24.85 -41.52 -24.44
N LYS A 32 26.13 -41.44 -24.05
CA LYS A 32 26.76 -40.25 -23.47
C LYS A 32 26.37 -39.00 -24.29
N PRO A 33 26.25 -37.81 -23.67
CA PRO A 33 25.89 -36.59 -24.38
C PRO A 33 26.95 -36.31 -25.45
N GLY A 34 26.58 -36.56 -26.70
CA GLY A 34 27.39 -36.27 -27.87
C GLY A 34 26.88 -34.99 -28.52
N ASN A 35 27.81 -34.07 -28.75
CA ASN A 35 27.66 -32.83 -29.52
C ASN A 35 26.95 -33.04 -30.87
N ASP A 36 25.66 -32.74 -30.97
CA ASP A 36 25.10 -32.38 -32.26
C ASP A 36 23.95 -31.36 -32.10
N LEU A 37 24.03 -30.30 -32.90
CA LEU A 37 23.20 -29.06 -32.91
C LEU A 37 23.56 -28.00 -31.86
N THR A 38 24.79 -27.47 -31.91
CA THR A 38 25.09 -26.17 -31.28
C THR A 38 24.50 -25.03 -32.12
N LEU A 39 23.27 -24.61 -31.80
CA LEU A 39 22.79 -23.28 -32.19
C LEU A 39 23.80 -22.22 -31.73
N SER A 40 24.03 -21.17 -32.51
CA SER A 40 24.86 -20.07 -32.05
C SER A 40 24.24 -19.43 -30.80
N SER A 41 25.06 -18.80 -29.95
CA SER A 41 24.56 -18.06 -28.79
C SER A 41 23.55 -16.97 -29.18
N GLU A 42 23.71 -16.40 -30.37
CA GLU A 42 22.80 -15.37 -30.91
C GLU A 42 21.45 -15.95 -31.35
N GLU A 43 21.42 -17.09 -32.05
CA GLU A 43 20.17 -17.78 -32.42
C GLU A 43 19.39 -18.23 -31.17
N THR A 44 20.11 -18.75 -30.17
CA THR A 44 19.51 -19.17 -28.89
C THR A 44 18.90 -17.99 -28.13
N LEU A 45 19.58 -16.83 -28.14
CA LEU A 45 19.05 -15.59 -27.56
C LEU A 45 17.82 -15.09 -28.32
N ASN A 46 17.85 -15.03 -29.65
CA ASN A 46 16.73 -14.58 -30.47
C ASN A 46 15.48 -15.44 -30.26
N MET A 47 15.62 -16.77 -30.16
CA MET A 47 14.51 -17.67 -29.86
C MET A 47 13.92 -17.41 -28.47
N ARG A 48 14.76 -17.15 -27.46
CA ARG A 48 14.28 -16.78 -26.12
C ARG A 48 13.52 -15.45 -26.13
N GLU A 49 14.03 -14.45 -26.84
CA GLU A 49 13.39 -13.13 -26.97
C GLU A 49 12.01 -13.21 -27.65
N GLU A 50 11.86 -14.04 -28.67
CA GLU A 50 10.58 -14.28 -29.33
C GLU A 50 9.59 -14.99 -28.41
N ARG A 51 10.03 -16.05 -27.73
CA ARG A 51 9.25 -16.82 -26.75
C ARG A 51 8.66 -15.93 -25.65
N LEU A 52 9.47 -15.05 -25.08
CA LEU A 52 9.08 -14.18 -23.96
C LEU A 52 8.26 -12.95 -24.39
N ARG A 53 8.11 -12.69 -25.70
CA ARG A 53 7.46 -11.46 -26.20
C ARG A 53 6.04 -11.29 -25.68
N TRP A 54 5.21 -12.34 -25.77
CA TRP A 54 3.83 -12.27 -25.31
C TRP A 54 3.75 -12.13 -23.78
N TRP A 55 4.67 -12.76 -23.06
CA TRP A 55 4.71 -12.75 -21.60
C TRP A 55 5.13 -11.37 -21.07
N ARG A 56 6.13 -10.74 -21.70
CA ARG A 56 6.51 -9.35 -21.41
C ARG A 56 5.40 -8.36 -21.76
N GLU A 57 4.63 -8.61 -22.82
CA GLU A 57 3.46 -7.78 -23.14
C GLU A 57 2.37 -7.92 -22.07
N ALA A 58 2.15 -9.12 -21.56
CA ALA A 58 1.08 -9.41 -20.60
C ALA A 58 1.26 -8.69 -19.26
N ARG A 59 2.48 -8.68 -18.70
CA ARG A 59 2.85 -8.14 -17.37
C ARG A 59 2.14 -8.70 -16.14
N PHE A 60 0.95 -9.27 -16.31
CA PHE A 60 0.07 -9.67 -15.23
C PHE A 60 -0.62 -11.01 -15.55
N GLY A 61 -0.57 -11.96 -14.62
CA GLY A 61 -1.19 -13.27 -14.72
C GLY A 61 -1.91 -13.70 -13.44
N MET A 62 -2.76 -14.72 -13.56
CA MET A 62 -3.42 -15.37 -12.43
C MET A 62 -2.70 -16.69 -12.10
N PHE A 63 -2.28 -16.87 -10.85
CA PHE A 63 -1.92 -18.17 -10.33
C PHE A 63 -3.14 -18.80 -9.68
N ILE A 64 -3.42 -20.07 -9.96
CA ILE A 64 -4.52 -20.80 -9.34
C ILE A 64 -3.95 -22.03 -8.62
N HIS A 65 -4.02 -22.01 -7.29
CA HIS A 65 -3.78 -23.18 -6.45
C HIS A 65 -5.11 -23.83 -6.08
N TRP A 66 -5.53 -24.78 -6.91
CA TRP A 66 -6.75 -25.53 -6.73
C TRP A 66 -6.52 -27.02 -6.92
N GLY A 67 -6.91 -27.77 -5.90
CA GLY A 67 -6.86 -29.22 -5.88
C GLY A 67 -7.82 -29.74 -4.82
N VAL A 68 -7.82 -31.06 -4.61
CA VAL A 68 -8.76 -31.69 -3.67
C VAL A 68 -8.57 -31.19 -2.22
N TYR A 69 -7.36 -30.72 -1.87
CA TYR A 69 -7.07 -30.05 -0.60
C TYR A 69 -7.96 -28.82 -0.34
N ALA A 70 -8.49 -28.16 -1.38
CA ALA A 70 -9.37 -27.01 -1.22
C ALA A 70 -10.69 -27.36 -0.51
N SER A 71 -11.14 -28.61 -0.56
CA SER A 71 -12.31 -29.09 0.18
C SER A 71 -12.08 -29.24 1.68
N LEU A 72 -10.81 -29.28 2.10
CA LEU A 72 -10.44 -29.32 3.52
C LEU A 72 -10.38 -27.93 4.15
N ALA A 73 -10.16 -26.90 3.32
CA ALA A 73 -10.20 -25.49 3.71
C ALA A 73 -9.36 -25.17 4.97
N GLY A 74 -8.18 -25.79 5.09
CA GLY A 74 -7.28 -25.58 6.22
C GLY A 74 -7.68 -26.31 7.52
N LYS A 75 -8.51 -27.36 7.46
CA LYS A 75 -8.88 -28.16 8.65
C LYS A 75 -8.96 -29.66 8.38
N TRP A 76 -8.49 -30.44 9.35
CA TRP A 76 -8.52 -31.89 9.31
C TRP A 76 -8.80 -32.47 10.70
N ASP A 77 -9.72 -33.44 10.80
CA ASP A 77 -10.11 -34.11 12.05
C ASP A 77 -10.43 -33.16 13.23
N GLY A 78 -10.97 -31.98 12.94
CA GLY A 78 -11.35 -30.98 13.96
C GLY A 78 -10.28 -29.92 14.22
N GLU A 79 -9.04 -30.15 13.79
CA GLU A 79 -7.89 -29.27 14.00
C GLU A 79 -7.64 -28.39 12.79
N GLU A 80 -7.38 -27.11 13.05
CA GLU A 80 -6.98 -26.12 12.04
C GLU A 80 -5.48 -26.26 11.78
N VAL A 81 -5.05 -26.09 10.52
CA VAL A 81 -3.62 -26.03 10.21
C VAL A 81 -3.15 -24.59 10.17
N GLU A 82 -1.91 -24.36 10.58
CA GLU A 82 -1.22 -23.09 10.32
C GLU A 82 -0.43 -23.19 9.01
N GLY A 83 -0.34 -22.08 8.28
CA GLY A 83 0.44 -22.02 7.07
C GLY A 83 -0.34 -22.35 5.80
N TYR A 84 0.32 -23.09 4.93
CA TYR A 84 -0.15 -23.43 3.60
C TYR A 84 -1.21 -24.53 3.67
N ALA A 85 -2.46 -24.21 3.32
CA ALA A 85 -3.58 -25.15 3.34
C ALA A 85 -3.36 -26.31 2.37
N GLU A 86 -2.71 -26.06 1.23
CA GLU A 86 -2.37 -27.09 0.24
C GLU A 86 -1.34 -28.11 0.77
N HIS A 87 -0.71 -27.83 1.92
CA HIS A 87 0.21 -28.75 2.61
C HIS A 87 -0.46 -29.62 3.68
N ILE A 88 -1.79 -29.55 3.82
CA ILE A 88 -2.53 -30.22 4.89
C ILE A 88 -2.30 -31.74 4.95
N GLN A 89 -2.14 -32.42 3.81
CA GLN A 89 -1.83 -33.86 3.79
C GLN A 89 -0.54 -34.17 4.55
N ARG A 90 0.50 -33.36 4.32
CA ARG A 90 1.79 -33.48 5.00
C ARG A 90 1.70 -33.05 6.47
N ILE A 91 1.11 -31.89 6.74
CA ILE A 91 1.06 -31.31 8.09
C ILE A 91 0.32 -32.24 9.05
N CYS A 92 -0.86 -32.72 8.64
CA CYS A 92 -1.70 -33.62 9.43
C CYS A 92 -1.30 -35.09 9.30
N LYS A 93 -0.25 -35.40 8.52
CA LYS A 93 0.25 -36.77 8.32
C LYS A 93 -0.87 -37.71 7.84
N ILE A 94 -1.68 -37.24 6.88
CA ILE A 94 -2.80 -38.01 6.33
C ILE A 94 -2.23 -39.10 5.43
N SER A 95 -2.55 -40.36 5.73
CA SER A 95 -2.11 -41.48 4.89
C SER A 95 -2.72 -41.36 3.49
N ARG A 96 -1.99 -41.85 2.47
CA ARG A 96 -2.50 -41.88 1.09
C ARG A 96 -3.88 -42.54 0.99
N HIS A 97 -4.10 -43.61 1.74
CA HIS A 97 -5.39 -44.30 1.75
C HIS A 97 -6.52 -43.42 2.31
N ARG A 98 -6.34 -42.79 3.48
CA ARG A 98 -7.36 -41.87 4.01
C ARG A 98 -7.58 -40.68 3.08
N TYR A 99 -6.50 -40.10 2.54
CA TYR A 99 -6.61 -38.97 1.62
C TYR A 99 -7.39 -39.34 0.35
N LEU A 100 -7.14 -40.52 -0.22
CA LEU A 100 -7.90 -41.06 -1.34
C LEU A 100 -9.40 -41.23 -1.01
N GLU A 101 -9.72 -41.90 0.09
CA GLU A 101 -11.12 -42.25 0.42
C GLU A 101 -11.94 -41.05 0.92
N GLU A 102 -11.32 -40.15 1.70
CA GLU A 102 -12.02 -39.07 2.41
C GLU A 102 -11.86 -37.69 1.74
N VAL A 103 -10.94 -37.55 0.78
CA VAL A 103 -10.67 -36.26 0.11
C VAL A 103 -10.81 -36.39 -1.41
N VAL A 104 -10.05 -37.27 -2.05
CA VAL A 104 -10.04 -37.39 -3.53
C VAL A 104 -11.37 -37.93 -4.05
N LYS A 105 -11.82 -39.10 -3.58
CA LYS A 105 -13.10 -39.70 -4.03
C LYS A 105 -14.32 -38.79 -3.82
N PRO A 106 -14.52 -38.14 -2.66
CA PRO A 106 -15.70 -37.30 -2.46
C PRO A 106 -15.62 -35.93 -3.13
N PHE A 107 -14.45 -35.50 -3.63
CA PHE A 107 -14.28 -34.21 -4.31
C PHE A 107 -15.29 -34.04 -5.45
N ASN A 108 -16.09 -32.98 -5.37
CA ASN A 108 -17.17 -32.69 -6.34
C ASN A 108 -17.52 -31.18 -6.35
N PRO A 109 -16.71 -30.35 -7.02
CA PRO A 109 -16.94 -28.91 -7.11
C PRO A 109 -18.08 -28.59 -8.08
N THR A 110 -19.32 -28.66 -7.58
CA THR A 110 -20.53 -28.47 -8.40
C THR A 110 -20.70 -27.06 -8.94
N LEU A 111 -19.96 -26.08 -8.41
CA LEU A 111 -20.01 -24.68 -8.83
C LEU A 111 -18.79 -24.27 -9.67
N PHE A 112 -17.91 -25.20 -10.04
CA PHE A 112 -16.79 -24.91 -10.94
C PHE A 112 -17.26 -24.57 -12.35
N ASP A 113 -16.81 -23.40 -12.81
CA ASP A 113 -17.00 -22.88 -14.17
C ASP A 113 -15.68 -22.29 -14.68
N ALA A 114 -15.04 -23.00 -15.63
CA ALA A 114 -13.81 -22.56 -16.26
C ALA A 114 -13.97 -21.25 -17.05
N ASP A 115 -15.14 -21.01 -17.67
CA ASP A 115 -15.39 -19.79 -18.44
C ASP A 115 -15.51 -18.59 -17.51
N GLU A 116 -16.15 -18.77 -16.34
CA GLU A 116 -16.20 -17.72 -15.32
C GLU A 116 -14.80 -17.33 -14.83
N TRP A 117 -13.94 -18.30 -14.50
CA TRP A 117 -12.58 -18.04 -14.03
C TRP A 117 -11.76 -17.28 -15.08
N VAL A 118 -11.78 -17.74 -16.34
CA VAL A 118 -11.03 -17.10 -17.43
C VAL A 118 -11.58 -15.71 -17.74
N ARG A 119 -12.90 -15.53 -17.71
CA ARG A 119 -13.53 -14.21 -17.90
C ARG A 119 -13.11 -13.23 -16.79
N ILE A 120 -13.09 -13.67 -15.53
CA ILE A 120 -12.62 -12.84 -14.41
C ILE A 120 -11.16 -12.43 -14.62
N ALA A 121 -10.27 -13.37 -14.99
CA ALA A 121 -8.86 -13.07 -15.25
C ALA A 121 -8.71 -12.01 -16.35
N LYS A 122 -9.41 -12.21 -17.48
CA LYS A 122 -9.40 -11.28 -18.61
C LYS A 122 -9.91 -9.88 -18.25
N GLU A 123 -11.04 -9.81 -17.55
CA GLU A 123 -11.62 -8.53 -17.11
C GLU A 123 -10.73 -7.79 -16.10
N THR A 124 -9.94 -8.53 -15.31
CA THR A 124 -8.96 -8.00 -14.36
C THR A 124 -7.64 -7.59 -15.04
N GLY A 125 -7.50 -7.82 -16.35
CA GLY A 125 -6.34 -7.42 -17.13
C GLY A 125 -5.24 -8.46 -17.26
N MET A 126 -5.42 -9.65 -16.68
CA MET A 126 -4.44 -10.73 -16.76
C MET A 126 -4.38 -11.29 -18.18
N GLY A 127 -3.18 -11.56 -18.68
CA GLY A 127 -2.96 -12.13 -20.02
C GLY A 127 -2.79 -13.65 -20.03
N TYR A 128 -2.60 -14.26 -18.87
CA TYR A 128 -2.33 -15.68 -18.71
C TYR A 128 -2.80 -16.20 -17.35
N ILE A 129 -3.03 -17.51 -17.30
CA ILE A 129 -3.41 -18.25 -16.09
C ILE A 129 -2.42 -19.40 -15.94
N VAL A 130 -1.88 -19.61 -14.75
CA VAL A 130 -1.09 -20.80 -14.40
C VAL A 130 -1.88 -21.57 -13.34
N ILE A 131 -2.30 -22.80 -13.64
CA ILE A 131 -3.06 -23.64 -12.70
C ILE A 131 -2.25 -24.85 -12.25
N THR A 132 -2.38 -25.24 -10.99
CA THR A 132 -1.85 -26.50 -10.45
C THR A 132 -2.45 -27.72 -11.18
N ALA A 133 -1.79 -28.20 -12.24
CA ALA A 133 -2.13 -29.45 -12.90
C ALA A 133 -1.87 -30.65 -11.95
N MET A 134 -0.87 -30.53 -11.09
CA MET A 134 -0.63 -31.42 -9.96
C MET A 134 0.17 -30.66 -8.89
N HIS A 135 -0.30 -30.69 -7.63
CA HIS A 135 0.45 -30.18 -6.48
C HIS A 135 1.20 -31.32 -5.75
N HIS A 136 1.83 -31.03 -4.62
CA HIS A 136 2.59 -32.00 -3.83
C HIS A 136 1.76 -33.19 -3.33
N ASP A 137 0.44 -33.07 -3.23
CA ASP A 137 -0.44 -34.17 -2.86
C ASP A 137 -0.49 -35.29 -3.92
N GLY A 138 0.03 -35.01 -5.13
CA GLY A 138 0.21 -35.97 -6.21
C GLY A 138 -1.04 -36.25 -7.03
N VAL A 139 -2.16 -35.58 -6.71
CA VAL A 139 -3.45 -35.75 -7.39
C VAL A 139 -3.42 -34.92 -8.68
N ALA A 140 -3.56 -35.58 -9.82
CA ALA A 140 -3.65 -34.89 -11.09
C ALA A 140 -5.04 -34.24 -11.26
N MET A 141 -5.06 -32.95 -11.61
CA MET A 141 -6.26 -32.15 -11.91
C MET A 141 -6.67 -32.26 -13.38
N PHE A 142 -6.32 -33.37 -14.04
CA PHE A 142 -6.56 -33.66 -15.45
C PHE A 142 -6.68 -35.18 -15.65
N ASP A 143 -7.15 -35.64 -16.81
CA ASP A 143 -7.33 -37.07 -17.10
C ASP A 143 -5.99 -37.78 -17.37
N SER A 144 -5.21 -38.03 -16.32
CA SER A 144 -3.90 -38.68 -16.40
C SER A 144 -4.04 -40.14 -16.86
N LYS A 145 -3.43 -40.50 -18.00
CA LYS A 145 -3.47 -41.86 -18.58
C LYS A 145 -2.57 -42.86 -17.84
N ASP A 146 -1.58 -42.37 -17.10
CA ASP A 146 -0.53 -43.19 -16.46
C ASP A 146 -0.78 -43.47 -14.97
N ASP A 147 -1.73 -42.77 -14.34
CA ASP A 147 -2.04 -42.88 -12.91
C ASP A 147 -3.52 -42.58 -12.67
N ASP A 148 -4.22 -43.54 -12.05
CA ASP A 148 -5.63 -43.39 -11.64
C ASP A 148 -5.81 -42.38 -10.50
N TYR A 149 -4.72 -41.92 -9.85
CA TYR A 149 -4.75 -40.90 -8.81
C TYR A 149 -4.97 -39.49 -9.39
N ASN A 150 -6.12 -39.33 -10.04
CA ASN A 150 -6.54 -38.10 -10.72
C ASN A 150 -8.03 -37.80 -10.48
N VAL A 151 -8.44 -36.55 -10.64
CA VAL A 151 -9.82 -36.13 -10.35
C VAL A 151 -10.84 -36.68 -11.34
N VAL A 152 -10.46 -37.00 -12.57
CA VAL A 152 -11.39 -37.40 -13.63
C VAL A 152 -11.90 -38.83 -13.40
N SER A 153 -11.00 -39.78 -13.15
CA SER A 153 -11.35 -41.19 -12.98
C SER A 153 -11.74 -41.57 -11.56
N THR A 154 -11.19 -40.88 -10.54
CA THR A 154 -11.33 -41.30 -9.13
C THR A 154 -12.35 -40.48 -8.34
N SER A 155 -12.54 -39.20 -8.64
CA SER A 155 -13.43 -38.34 -7.85
C SER A 155 -14.88 -38.39 -8.32
N ARG A 156 -15.80 -37.91 -7.48
CA ARG A 156 -17.22 -37.71 -7.84
C ARG A 156 -17.42 -36.60 -8.88
N PHE A 157 -16.43 -35.74 -9.12
CA PHE A 157 -16.50 -34.66 -10.09
C PHE A 157 -16.64 -35.18 -11.52
N GLY A 158 -15.85 -36.19 -11.89
CA GLY A 158 -15.90 -36.86 -13.20
C GLY A 158 -15.64 -35.97 -14.42
N ARG A 159 -15.18 -34.74 -14.21
CA ARG A 159 -14.88 -33.73 -15.24
C ARG A 159 -13.39 -33.45 -15.27
N ASP A 160 -12.88 -33.05 -16.43
CA ASP A 160 -11.49 -32.63 -16.64
C ASP A 160 -11.38 -31.09 -16.58
N PRO A 161 -11.06 -30.51 -15.41
CA PRO A 161 -11.04 -29.05 -15.27
C PRO A 161 -9.90 -28.40 -16.06
N LEU A 162 -8.80 -29.12 -16.32
CA LEU A 162 -7.70 -28.57 -17.11
C LEU A 162 -8.08 -28.45 -18.60
N ARG A 163 -8.81 -29.43 -19.14
CA ARG A 163 -9.38 -29.33 -20.49
C ARG A 163 -10.35 -28.17 -20.59
N GLU A 164 -11.29 -28.07 -19.65
CA GLU A 164 -12.29 -27.01 -19.64
C GLU A 164 -11.63 -25.61 -19.56
N LEU A 165 -10.56 -25.46 -18.78
CA LEU A 165 -9.76 -24.24 -18.72
C LEU A 165 -8.97 -23.96 -20.00
N LYS A 166 -8.41 -24.97 -20.66
CA LYS A 166 -7.76 -24.80 -21.97
C LYS A 166 -8.74 -24.27 -22.99
N ASP A 167 -9.91 -24.88 -23.08
CA ASP A 167 -10.94 -24.47 -24.04
C ASP A 167 -11.44 -23.05 -23.73
N ALA A 168 -11.62 -22.70 -22.44
CA ALA A 168 -11.99 -21.34 -22.03
C ALA A 168 -10.90 -20.32 -22.34
N CYS A 169 -9.63 -20.64 -22.05
CA CYS A 169 -8.48 -19.79 -22.37
C CYS A 169 -8.41 -19.50 -23.88
N ASP A 170 -8.57 -20.52 -24.73
CA ASP A 170 -8.59 -20.36 -26.19
C ASP A 170 -9.75 -19.47 -26.66
N ARG A 171 -10.96 -19.67 -26.11
CA ARG A 171 -12.13 -18.82 -26.43
C ARG A 171 -11.90 -17.35 -26.08
N HIS A 172 -11.25 -17.09 -24.95
CA HIS A 172 -11.08 -15.74 -24.42
C HIS A 172 -9.78 -15.06 -24.83
N GLY A 173 -8.86 -15.79 -25.47
CA GLY A 173 -7.53 -15.28 -25.87
C GLY A 173 -6.59 -15.10 -24.68
N ILE A 174 -6.72 -15.92 -23.65
CA ILE A 174 -5.84 -15.97 -22.48
C ILE A 174 -4.86 -17.14 -22.67
N LYS A 175 -3.59 -16.96 -22.31
CA LYS A 175 -2.62 -18.05 -22.38
C LYS A 175 -2.76 -18.96 -21.16
N LEU A 176 -2.98 -20.25 -21.38
CA LEU A 176 -2.94 -21.25 -20.32
C LEU A 176 -1.49 -21.67 -20.05
N GLY A 177 -1.09 -21.69 -18.80
CA GLY A 177 0.09 -22.35 -18.29
C GLY A 177 -0.28 -23.37 -17.20
N VAL A 178 0.65 -24.27 -16.90
CA VAL A 178 0.47 -25.30 -15.88
C VAL A 178 1.58 -25.22 -14.85
N TYR A 179 1.21 -25.32 -13.58
CA TYR A 179 2.10 -25.67 -12.49
C TYR A 179 2.12 -27.19 -12.35
N TYR A 180 3.32 -27.75 -12.16
CA TYR A 180 3.49 -29.16 -11.90
C TYR A 180 4.57 -29.39 -10.84
N SER A 181 4.21 -30.07 -9.75
CA SER A 181 5.17 -30.46 -8.72
C SER A 181 6.05 -31.64 -9.17
N HIS A 182 7.02 -31.34 -10.02
CA HIS A 182 7.92 -32.34 -10.61
C HIS A 182 8.87 -32.99 -9.59
N ALA A 183 9.21 -32.28 -8.52
CA ALA A 183 10.16 -32.71 -7.50
C ALA A 183 9.51 -33.26 -6.23
N VAL A 184 8.20 -33.17 -6.04
CA VAL A 184 7.52 -33.64 -4.82
C VAL A 184 6.19 -34.31 -5.16
N ASP A 185 6.01 -35.54 -4.66
CA ASP A 185 4.74 -36.27 -4.75
C ASP A 185 4.53 -37.10 -3.47
N TRP A 186 3.59 -36.68 -2.64
CA TRP A 186 3.26 -37.31 -1.36
C TRP A 186 2.46 -38.59 -1.46
N SER A 187 1.87 -38.85 -2.63
CA SER A 187 1.17 -40.09 -2.89
C SER A 187 2.14 -41.27 -3.03
N LEU A 188 3.42 -41.02 -3.33
CA LEU A 188 4.40 -42.08 -3.64
C LEU A 188 5.23 -42.54 -2.45
N SER A 189 5.16 -41.85 -1.30
CA SER A 189 6.01 -42.18 -0.16
C SER A 189 5.45 -43.28 0.75
N GLY A 190 4.12 -43.45 0.78
CA GLY A 190 3.40 -44.44 1.58
C GLY A 190 3.45 -44.23 3.11
N ASP A 191 4.40 -43.44 3.63
CA ASP A 191 4.51 -43.07 5.04
C ASP A 191 4.26 -41.57 5.21
N PRO A 192 3.23 -41.16 5.96
CA PRO A 192 2.89 -39.76 6.12
C PRO A 192 3.89 -38.95 6.94
N ARG A 193 4.85 -39.60 7.64
CA ARG A 193 5.98 -38.91 8.32
C ARG A 193 7.08 -38.54 7.34
N TYR A 194 7.13 -39.22 6.22
CA TYR A 194 8.17 -39.18 5.21
C TYR A 194 7.49 -38.96 3.88
N PRO A 195 6.90 -37.79 3.66
CA PRO A 195 5.96 -37.57 2.56
C PRO A 195 6.66 -37.64 1.19
N GLU A 196 7.97 -37.70 1.08
CA GLU A 196 8.66 -37.78 -0.21
C GLU A 196 9.19 -39.19 -0.52
N PRO A 197 9.33 -39.56 -1.80
CA PRO A 197 10.06 -40.78 -2.18
C PRO A 197 11.54 -40.65 -1.78
N TRP A 198 11.99 -41.48 -0.83
CA TRP A 198 13.36 -41.42 -0.33
C TRP A 198 14.35 -42.20 -1.20
N GLY A 199 15.49 -41.55 -1.49
CA GLY A 199 16.62 -42.14 -2.20
C GLY A 199 16.63 -41.82 -3.70
N PRO A 200 17.82 -41.62 -4.32
CA PRO A 200 17.94 -41.27 -5.73
C PRO A 200 17.23 -42.25 -6.69
N GLU A 201 17.27 -43.56 -6.39
CA GLU A 201 16.68 -44.59 -7.25
C GLU A 201 15.15 -44.54 -7.24
N ARG A 202 14.55 -44.30 -6.05
CA ARG A 202 13.10 -44.13 -5.94
C ARG A 202 12.65 -42.85 -6.62
N ARG A 203 13.37 -41.74 -6.42
CA ARG A 203 13.11 -40.47 -7.12
C ARG A 203 13.17 -40.66 -8.64
N LYS A 204 14.22 -41.30 -9.15
CA LYS A 204 14.37 -41.62 -10.57
C LYS A 204 13.19 -42.44 -11.09
N ALA A 205 12.81 -43.51 -10.39
CA ALA A 205 11.68 -44.34 -10.78
C ALA A 205 10.34 -43.56 -10.81
N CYS A 206 10.13 -42.64 -9.85
CA CYS A 206 8.94 -41.77 -9.85
C CYS A 206 8.95 -40.84 -11.06
N VAL A 207 10.10 -40.25 -11.38
CA VAL A 207 10.25 -39.37 -12.54
C VAL A 207 9.98 -40.12 -13.84
N GLU A 208 10.57 -41.30 -14.02
CA GLU A 208 10.41 -42.10 -15.25
C GLU A 208 9.00 -42.66 -15.44
N LYS A 209 8.34 -43.09 -14.35
CA LYS A 209 7.06 -43.81 -14.43
C LYS A 209 5.82 -42.93 -14.30
N LYS A 210 5.94 -41.74 -13.70
CA LYS A 210 4.80 -40.84 -13.47
C LYS A 210 5.05 -39.44 -14.03
N VAL A 211 6.13 -38.78 -13.62
CA VAL A 211 6.38 -37.37 -14.00
C VAL A 211 6.55 -37.20 -15.49
N LEU A 212 7.49 -37.93 -16.13
CA LEU A 212 7.74 -37.78 -17.56
C LEU A 212 6.54 -38.17 -18.43
N PRO A 213 5.82 -39.27 -18.17
CA PRO A 213 4.58 -39.57 -18.89
C PRO A 213 3.52 -38.47 -18.76
N GLN A 214 3.24 -38.01 -17.54
CA GLN A 214 2.27 -36.92 -17.31
C GLN A 214 2.72 -35.60 -17.94
N VAL A 215 4.01 -35.24 -17.87
CA VAL A 215 4.55 -34.05 -18.53
C VAL A 215 4.36 -34.13 -20.04
N ARG A 216 4.66 -35.27 -20.68
CA ARG A 216 4.43 -35.45 -22.12
C ARG A 216 2.95 -35.33 -22.45
N GLN A 217 2.08 -35.94 -21.66
CA GLN A 217 0.64 -35.83 -21.83
C GLN A 217 0.16 -34.37 -21.70
N LEU A 218 0.65 -33.63 -20.71
CA LEU A 218 0.31 -32.21 -20.53
C LEU A 218 0.65 -31.38 -21.76
N LEU A 219 1.83 -31.60 -22.33
CA LEU A 219 2.31 -30.89 -23.53
C LEU A 219 1.50 -31.26 -24.78
N GLU A 220 1.20 -32.54 -24.97
CA GLU A 220 0.45 -33.04 -26.13
C GLU A 220 -1.03 -32.68 -26.07
N ASP A 221 -1.69 -33.02 -24.98
CA ASP A 221 -3.14 -32.93 -24.86
C ASP A 221 -3.57 -31.46 -24.59
N TYR A 222 -2.83 -30.70 -23.77
CA TYR A 222 -3.27 -29.40 -23.28
C TYR A 222 -2.46 -28.22 -23.81
N GLN A 223 -1.30 -28.45 -24.42
CA GLN A 223 -0.48 -27.41 -25.09
C GLN A 223 -0.34 -26.11 -24.27
N PRO A 224 0.17 -26.18 -23.03
CA PRO A 224 0.34 -25.00 -22.20
C PRO A 224 1.42 -24.08 -22.79
N ALA A 225 1.18 -22.77 -22.76
CA ALA A 225 2.14 -21.75 -23.16
C ALA A 225 3.27 -21.53 -22.13
N LEU A 226 3.07 -22.01 -20.89
CA LEU A 226 4.02 -21.87 -19.79
C LEU A 226 3.99 -23.14 -18.91
N PHE A 227 5.17 -23.66 -18.57
CA PHE A 227 5.37 -24.73 -17.62
C PHE A 227 6.09 -24.21 -16.37
N TRP A 228 5.45 -24.36 -15.22
CA TRP A 228 5.94 -23.87 -13.94
C TRP A 228 6.30 -25.05 -13.03
N GLY A 229 7.60 -25.28 -12.82
CA GLY A 229 8.12 -26.30 -11.91
C GLY A 229 8.39 -25.75 -10.51
N ASP A 230 8.34 -26.62 -9.50
CA ASP A 230 8.55 -26.25 -8.09
C ASP A 230 9.53 -27.15 -7.33
N THR A 231 10.07 -26.59 -6.25
CA THR A 231 10.88 -27.25 -5.22
C THR A 231 11.99 -28.20 -5.75
N PRO A 232 12.85 -27.73 -6.67
CA PRO A 232 13.76 -28.61 -7.43
C PRO A 232 14.82 -29.31 -6.56
N HIS A 233 15.03 -28.85 -5.33
CA HIS A 233 15.98 -29.39 -4.36
C HIS A 233 15.63 -30.79 -3.82
N HIS A 234 14.41 -31.29 -4.07
CA HIS A 234 14.00 -32.65 -3.69
C HIS A 234 14.37 -33.72 -4.75
N ASN A 235 14.83 -33.29 -5.93
CA ASN A 235 15.38 -34.15 -6.97
C ASN A 235 16.91 -34.01 -7.03
N PRO A 236 17.64 -35.10 -7.36
CA PRO A 236 18.95 -34.98 -7.98
C PRO A 236 18.88 -34.05 -9.19
N GLU A 237 19.90 -33.21 -9.38
CA GLU A 237 19.90 -32.15 -10.39
C GLU A 237 19.72 -32.71 -11.81
N GLU A 238 20.33 -33.86 -12.09
CA GLU A 238 20.27 -34.53 -13.40
C GLU A 238 18.83 -34.95 -13.78
N LEU A 239 17.97 -35.22 -12.79
CA LEU A 239 16.55 -35.53 -13.07
C LEU A 239 15.77 -34.27 -13.46
N ASN A 240 16.11 -33.13 -12.87
CA ASN A 240 15.47 -31.86 -13.23
C ASN A 240 15.93 -31.39 -14.61
N GLU A 241 17.22 -31.55 -14.93
CA GLU A 241 17.77 -31.32 -16.26
C GLU A 241 17.07 -32.20 -17.32
N LEU A 242 16.87 -33.49 -17.02
CA LEU A 242 16.12 -34.38 -17.90
C LEU A 242 14.68 -33.90 -18.15
N ILE A 243 13.98 -33.46 -17.10
CA ILE A 243 12.61 -32.95 -17.22
C ILE A 243 12.60 -31.66 -18.07
N PHE A 244 13.53 -30.74 -17.81
CA PHE A 244 13.71 -29.52 -18.61
C PHE A 244 13.92 -29.86 -20.10
N ASP A 245 14.84 -30.78 -20.39
CA ASP A 245 15.15 -31.22 -21.74
C ASP A 245 13.94 -31.82 -22.46
N VAL A 246 13.16 -32.67 -21.76
CA VAL A 246 11.95 -33.26 -22.32
C VAL A 246 10.92 -32.18 -22.67
N ILE A 247 10.71 -31.20 -21.79
CA ILE A 247 9.77 -30.10 -22.04
C ILE A 247 10.24 -29.25 -23.22
N ARG A 248 11.51 -28.80 -23.21
CA ARG A 248 12.06 -27.90 -24.24
C ARG A 248 12.16 -28.54 -25.61
N ARG A 249 12.41 -29.86 -25.70
CA ARG A 249 12.43 -30.59 -26.98
C ARG A 249 11.03 -30.82 -27.54
N ALA A 250 10.04 -31.05 -26.67
CA ALA A 250 8.67 -31.26 -27.09
C ALA A 250 8.01 -29.95 -27.57
N ASP A 251 8.30 -28.84 -26.90
CA ASP A 251 7.81 -27.51 -27.29
C ASP A 251 8.95 -26.47 -27.20
N PRO A 252 9.55 -26.09 -28.35
CA PRO A 252 10.58 -25.06 -28.40
C PRO A 252 10.07 -23.66 -28.07
N ASP A 253 8.77 -23.41 -27.94
CA ASP A 253 8.16 -22.09 -27.65
C ASP A 253 7.54 -22.00 -26.24
N ILE A 254 7.52 -23.10 -25.48
CA ILE A 254 7.01 -23.08 -24.09
C ILE A 254 7.92 -22.27 -23.17
N ILE A 255 7.33 -21.41 -22.35
CA ILE A 255 8.05 -20.69 -21.30
C ILE A 255 8.24 -21.60 -20.08
N ILE A 256 9.45 -21.66 -19.51
CA ILE A 256 9.77 -22.42 -18.30
C ILE A 256 10.29 -21.47 -17.23
N ASN A 257 9.74 -21.56 -16.01
CA ASN A 257 10.16 -20.72 -14.89
C ASN A 257 11.53 -21.13 -14.31
N GLY A 258 12.14 -20.23 -13.55
CA GLY A 258 13.45 -20.43 -12.92
C GLY A 258 13.48 -21.33 -11.68
N ARG A 259 12.40 -22.06 -11.37
CA ARG A 259 12.37 -23.04 -10.26
C ARG A 259 12.37 -24.49 -10.74
N LEU A 260 12.52 -24.77 -12.05
CA LEU A 260 12.58 -26.15 -12.53
C LEU A 260 13.96 -26.80 -12.27
N VAL A 261 15.06 -26.06 -12.44
CA VAL A 261 16.44 -26.56 -12.27
C VAL A 261 17.21 -25.57 -11.39
N ARG A 262 18.01 -26.04 -10.42
CA ARG A 262 18.66 -25.15 -9.44
C ARG A 262 19.81 -24.32 -10.03
N SER A 263 20.62 -24.94 -10.88
CA SER A 263 21.75 -24.28 -11.56
C SER A 263 21.35 -23.44 -12.76
N PHE A 264 20.09 -23.49 -13.21
CA PHE A 264 19.63 -22.83 -14.43
C PHE A 264 18.38 -21.98 -14.19
N PRO A 265 18.40 -20.67 -14.51
CA PRO A 265 17.31 -19.74 -14.18
C PRO A 265 16.05 -19.89 -15.05
N GLY A 266 15.94 -20.95 -15.87
CA GLY A 266 14.84 -21.11 -16.82
C GLY A 266 14.84 -20.00 -17.89
N ASP A 267 13.66 -19.67 -18.42
CA ASP A 267 13.51 -18.48 -19.26
C ASP A 267 13.39 -17.20 -18.43
N TYR A 268 12.99 -17.27 -17.16
CA TYR A 268 12.86 -16.12 -16.26
C TYR A 268 13.01 -16.52 -14.77
N ILE A 269 13.50 -15.60 -13.95
CA ILE A 269 13.68 -15.82 -12.51
C ILE A 269 12.36 -15.66 -11.75
N THR A 270 12.12 -16.50 -10.76
CA THR A 270 10.96 -16.34 -9.86
C THR A 270 11.40 -15.73 -8.53
N THR A 271 10.63 -14.80 -7.99
CA THR A 271 10.84 -14.33 -6.61
C THR A 271 10.66 -15.48 -5.62
N PRO A 272 11.07 -15.32 -4.35
CA PRO A 272 10.51 -16.09 -3.25
C PRO A 272 8.98 -15.96 -3.18
N ASP A 273 8.35 -16.83 -2.40
CA ASP A 273 6.90 -16.81 -2.19
C ASP A 273 6.43 -15.51 -1.53
N ARG A 274 5.22 -15.03 -1.82
CA ARG A 274 4.58 -13.94 -1.05
C ARG A 274 5.45 -12.67 -0.89
N PRO A 275 6.12 -12.19 -1.96
CA PRO A 275 6.92 -10.98 -1.85
C PRO A 275 6.00 -9.78 -1.57
N ALA A 276 6.43 -8.89 -0.68
CA ALA A 276 5.76 -7.64 -0.35
C ALA A 276 6.53 -6.41 -0.86
N GLU A 277 7.76 -6.62 -1.33
CA GLU A 277 8.64 -5.60 -1.90
C GLU A 277 9.59 -6.25 -2.91
N PHE A 278 10.10 -5.46 -3.86
CA PHE A 278 11.06 -5.92 -4.86
C PHE A 278 12.33 -5.10 -4.78
N ARG A 279 13.47 -5.62 -5.24
CA ARG A 279 14.69 -4.82 -5.48
C ARG A 279 14.70 -4.26 -6.90
N ARG A 280 15.39 -3.14 -7.12
CA ARG A 280 15.76 -2.77 -8.50
C ARG A 280 16.84 -3.72 -8.98
N MET A 281 16.67 -4.25 -10.19
CA MET A 281 17.65 -5.16 -10.80
C MET A 281 18.51 -4.35 -11.80
N ASP A 282 19.02 -3.19 -11.38
CA ASP A 282 19.78 -2.28 -12.25
C ASP A 282 21.22 -2.82 -12.38
N GLY A 283 21.77 -2.91 -13.60
CA GLY A 283 23.16 -3.33 -13.85
C GLY A 283 23.47 -4.83 -13.88
N GLU A 284 22.67 -5.68 -13.23
CA GLU A 284 22.74 -7.16 -13.36
C GLU A 284 22.00 -7.62 -14.64
N GLY A 285 22.56 -7.30 -15.81
CA GLY A 285 22.10 -7.71 -17.16
C GLY A 285 20.62 -8.10 -17.28
N GLU A 286 19.74 -7.13 -17.54
CA GLU A 286 18.27 -7.25 -17.74
C GLU A 286 17.69 -8.68 -17.71
N GLN A 287 17.53 -9.25 -16.52
CA GLN A 287 16.91 -10.56 -16.36
C GLN A 287 15.40 -10.42 -16.25
N ASP A 288 14.66 -11.21 -17.03
CA ASP A 288 13.22 -11.36 -16.87
C ASP A 288 12.92 -12.04 -15.54
N TRP A 289 11.90 -11.56 -14.83
CA TRP A 289 11.52 -12.12 -13.55
C TRP A 289 10.03 -11.99 -13.26
N GLU A 290 9.51 -12.86 -12.40
CA GLU A 290 8.10 -12.92 -12.01
C GLU A 290 7.93 -12.99 -10.50
N ALA A 291 7.05 -12.15 -9.97
CA ALA A 291 6.62 -12.19 -8.58
C ALA A 291 5.37 -13.05 -8.41
N ILE A 292 5.31 -13.79 -7.30
CA ILE A 292 4.19 -14.69 -6.97
C ILE A 292 3.53 -14.34 -5.61
N PRO A 293 2.86 -13.18 -5.49
CA PRO A 293 2.17 -12.82 -4.25
C PRO A 293 0.90 -13.66 -4.04
N THR A 294 0.55 -13.89 -2.77
CA THR A 294 -0.73 -14.48 -2.34
C THR A 294 -1.64 -13.41 -1.76
N THR A 295 -2.96 -13.59 -1.88
CA THR A 295 -3.94 -12.66 -1.31
C THR A 295 -3.94 -12.66 0.22
N ASN A 296 -3.68 -13.83 0.82
CA ASN A 296 -3.53 -14.07 2.25
C ASN A 296 -2.15 -14.75 2.55
N GLU A 297 -2.01 -15.58 3.58
CA GLU A 297 -0.77 -16.27 3.93
C GLU A 297 -0.66 -17.70 3.36
N SER A 298 -1.64 -18.16 2.58
CA SER A 298 -1.70 -19.49 1.94
C SER A 298 -1.81 -19.39 0.41
N TYR A 299 -1.37 -20.41 -0.33
CA TYR A 299 -1.63 -20.47 -1.78
C TYR A 299 -2.97 -21.14 -2.05
N GLY A 300 -3.24 -22.30 -1.44
CA GLY A 300 -4.55 -22.94 -1.49
C GLY A 300 -5.57 -22.28 -0.56
N TYR A 301 -6.86 -22.54 -0.78
CA TYR A 301 -7.95 -21.98 0.03
C TYR A 301 -7.82 -22.35 1.52
N HIS A 302 -7.85 -21.33 2.37
CA HIS A 302 -7.73 -21.46 3.82
C HIS A 302 -8.84 -20.64 4.50
N GLN A 303 -9.86 -21.30 5.07
CA GLN A 303 -11.03 -20.57 5.61
C GLN A 303 -10.74 -19.82 6.92
N TYR A 304 -9.67 -20.19 7.63
CA TYR A 304 -9.26 -19.59 8.91
C TYR A 304 -8.17 -18.52 8.74
N ASP A 305 -7.80 -18.19 7.50
CA ASP A 305 -6.79 -17.17 7.22
C ASP A 305 -7.48 -15.84 6.89
N ASP A 306 -7.50 -14.92 7.86
CA ASP A 306 -8.11 -13.60 7.76
C ASP A 306 -7.12 -12.48 7.36
N SER A 307 -5.91 -12.84 6.97
CA SER A 307 -4.79 -11.92 6.68
C SER A 307 -4.86 -11.24 5.29
N HIS A 308 -6.03 -11.24 4.64
CA HIS A 308 -6.18 -10.71 3.30
C HIS A 308 -5.71 -9.26 3.22
N LYS A 309 -4.78 -8.99 2.31
CA LYS A 309 -4.17 -7.66 2.16
C LYS A 309 -5.14 -6.76 1.37
N PRO A 310 -5.14 -5.43 1.58
CA PRO A 310 -6.06 -4.53 0.86
C PRO A 310 -5.74 -4.51 -0.64
N PRO A 311 -6.72 -4.24 -1.53
CA PRO A 311 -6.48 -4.21 -2.98
C PRO A 311 -5.36 -3.27 -3.43
N SER A 312 -5.18 -2.14 -2.73
CA SER A 312 -4.10 -1.18 -2.99
C SER A 312 -2.71 -1.80 -2.82
N HIS A 313 -2.55 -2.82 -1.98
CA HIS A 313 -1.30 -3.56 -1.86
C HIS A 313 -0.94 -4.26 -3.19
N PHE A 314 -1.88 -4.99 -3.78
CA PHE A 314 -1.65 -5.73 -5.02
C PHE A 314 -1.49 -4.82 -6.24
N ILE A 315 -2.23 -3.71 -6.30
CA ILE A 315 -2.02 -2.69 -7.35
C ILE A 315 -0.62 -2.10 -7.23
N ARG A 316 -0.15 -1.80 -6.01
CA ARG A 316 1.22 -1.30 -5.78
C ARG A 316 2.28 -2.31 -6.24
N LEU A 317 2.10 -3.60 -5.91
CA LEU A 317 3.01 -4.66 -6.37
C LEU A 317 3.00 -4.80 -7.90
N LEU A 318 1.83 -4.77 -8.54
CA LEU A 318 1.72 -4.82 -10.00
C LEU A 318 2.50 -3.68 -10.67
N VAL A 319 2.29 -2.45 -10.19
CA VAL A 319 3.00 -1.26 -10.69
C VAL A 319 4.51 -1.41 -10.47
N LYS A 320 4.94 -1.81 -9.27
CA LYS A 320 6.37 -1.99 -8.97
C LYS A 320 7.02 -3.07 -9.82
N ALA A 321 6.35 -4.20 -10.04
CA ALA A 321 6.85 -5.26 -10.90
C ALA A 321 7.06 -4.73 -12.33
N ALA A 322 6.05 -4.08 -12.91
CA ALA A 322 6.14 -3.49 -14.25
C ALA A 322 7.23 -2.40 -14.35
N ALA A 323 7.30 -1.51 -13.36
CA ALA A 323 8.31 -0.45 -13.26
C ALA A 323 9.75 -0.99 -13.21
N ARG A 324 9.93 -2.23 -12.73
CA ARG A 324 11.22 -2.92 -12.59
C ARG A 324 11.43 -4.01 -13.65
N GLY A 325 10.59 -4.04 -14.69
CA GLY A 325 10.69 -4.94 -15.83
C GLY A 325 10.23 -6.38 -15.58
N GLY A 326 9.63 -6.67 -14.43
CA GLY A 326 9.09 -7.98 -14.10
C GLY A 326 7.60 -8.11 -14.38
N ASN A 327 7.09 -9.33 -14.17
CA ASN A 327 5.67 -9.65 -14.20
C ASN A 327 5.14 -9.95 -12.79
N LEU A 328 3.83 -9.80 -12.60
CA LEU A 328 3.13 -10.25 -11.40
C LEU A 328 2.22 -11.44 -11.74
N LEU A 329 2.40 -12.56 -11.06
CA LEU A 329 1.54 -13.74 -11.14
C LEU A 329 0.78 -13.86 -9.81
N LEU A 330 -0.37 -13.20 -9.71
CA LEU A 330 -1.16 -13.08 -8.48
C LEU A 330 -1.91 -14.37 -8.19
N ASN A 331 -1.65 -14.97 -7.04
CA ASN A 331 -2.32 -16.21 -6.64
C ASN A 331 -3.74 -16.00 -6.10
N ILE A 332 -4.63 -16.88 -6.52
CA ILE A 332 -5.97 -17.09 -6.00
C ILE A 332 -6.09 -18.57 -5.59
N GLY A 333 -6.66 -18.82 -4.40
CA GLY A 333 -6.96 -20.17 -3.90
C GLY A 333 -8.47 -20.42 -3.92
N PRO A 334 -9.04 -20.99 -4.99
CA PRO A 334 -10.48 -21.22 -5.09
C PRO A 334 -10.97 -22.22 -4.02
N ARG A 335 -12.21 -22.06 -3.59
CA ARG A 335 -12.84 -22.96 -2.62
C ARG A 335 -13.03 -24.36 -3.21
N GLY A 336 -13.18 -25.36 -2.34
CA GLY A 336 -13.46 -26.73 -2.76
C GLY A 336 -14.77 -26.93 -3.55
N ASP A 337 -15.66 -25.93 -3.59
CA ASP A 337 -16.89 -25.95 -4.41
C ASP A 337 -16.66 -25.48 -5.87
N GLY A 338 -15.49 -24.90 -6.17
CA GLY A 338 -15.14 -24.37 -7.50
C GLY A 338 -15.29 -22.85 -7.68
N THR A 339 -15.63 -22.11 -6.62
CA THR A 339 -15.79 -20.64 -6.69
C THR A 339 -14.66 -19.90 -5.97
N PHE A 340 -14.48 -18.61 -6.27
CA PHE A 340 -13.54 -17.75 -5.55
C PHE A 340 -14.15 -17.22 -4.24
N ALA A 341 -13.33 -17.06 -3.21
CA ALA A 341 -13.77 -16.48 -1.94
C ALA A 341 -14.23 -15.02 -2.11
N PRO A 342 -15.20 -14.54 -1.31
CA PRO A 342 -15.64 -13.14 -1.36
C PRO A 342 -14.51 -12.11 -1.24
N GLU A 343 -13.51 -12.41 -0.42
CA GLU A 343 -12.32 -11.59 -0.16
C GLU A 343 -11.43 -11.49 -1.41
N ASP A 344 -11.13 -12.63 -2.04
CA ASP A 344 -10.40 -12.69 -3.32
C ASP A 344 -11.17 -11.95 -4.43
N MET A 345 -12.49 -12.12 -4.49
CA MET A 345 -13.35 -11.42 -5.45
C MET A 345 -13.36 -9.92 -5.22
N HIS A 346 -13.29 -9.45 -3.98
CA HIS A 346 -13.17 -8.02 -3.67
C HIS A 346 -11.85 -7.45 -4.20
N ILE A 347 -10.74 -8.19 -4.03
CA ILE A 347 -9.42 -7.82 -4.56
C ILE A 347 -9.46 -7.78 -6.10
N LEU A 348 -9.91 -8.85 -6.75
CA LEU A 348 -9.98 -8.95 -8.21
C LEU A 348 -10.86 -7.86 -8.83
N ARG A 349 -12.04 -7.59 -8.25
CA ARG A 349 -12.93 -6.50 -8.72
C ARG A 349 -12.28 -5.13 -8.60
N SER A 350 -11.60 -4.86 -7.48
CA SER A 350 -10.92 -3.58 -7.27
C SER A 350 -9.75 -3.38 -8.25
N ILE A 351 -8.99 -4.45 -8.53
CA ILE A 351 -7.94 -4.42 -9.55
C ILE A 351 -8.54 -4.23 -10.94
N ARG A 352 -9.66 -4.90 -11.27
CA ARG A 352 -10.39 -4.70 -12.52
C ARG A 352 -10.81 -3.24 -12.71
N GLU A 353 -11.41 -2.63 -11.70
CA GLU A 353 -11.86 -1.22 -11.75
C GLU A 353 -10.67 -0.29 -12.02
N TRP A 354 -9.54 -0.52 -11.36
CA TRP A 354 -8.31 0.21 -11.63
C TRP A 354 -7.77 -0.05 -13.04
N TRP A 355 -7.75 -1.30 -13.48
CA TRP A 355 -7.22 -1.74 -14.77
C TRP A 355 -8.00 -1.16 -15.95
N GLN A 356 -9.33 -1.05 -15.84
CA GLN A 356 -10.17 -0.47 -16.88
C GLN A 356 -9.79 0.98 -17.22
N ILE A 357 -9.25 1.71 -16.25
CA ILE A 357 -8.80 3.10 -16.41
C ILE A 357 -7.31 3.16 -16.75
N ASN A 358 -6.50 2.38 -16.03
CA ASN A 358 -5.05 2.57 -15.97
C ASN A 358 -4.24 1.45 -16.64
N GLY A 359 -4.88 0.42 -17.20
CA GLY A 359 -4.22 -0.78 -17.72
C GLY A 359 -3.25 -0.52 -18.88
N GLU A 360 -3.42 0.57 -19.63
CA GLU A 360 -2.44 0.99 -20.66
C GLU A 360 -1.07 1.37 -20.08
N SER A 361 -1.03 1.73 -18.79
CA SER A 361 0.19 2.05 -18.06
C SER A 361 0.94 0.81 -17.53
N ILE A 362 0.43 -0.39 -17.79
CA ILE A 362 1.06 -1.66 -17.40
C ILE A 362 1.28 -2.55 -18.62
N ARG A 363 0.26 -2.75 -19.46
CA ARG A 363 0.34 -3.68 -20.60
C ARG A 363 1.39 -3.25 -21.62
N GLY A 364 2.38 -4.10 -21.84
CA GLY A 364 3.46 -3.86 -22.80
C GLY A 364 4.43 -2.75 -22.41
N THR A 365 4.39 -2.27 -21.17
CA THR A 365 5.36 -1.28 -20.72
C THR A 365 6.72 -1.91 -20.45
N LYS A 366 7.75 -1.07 -20.43
CA LYS A 366 9.12 -1.39 -20.04
C LYS A 366 9.42 -0.79 -18.68
N ARG A 367 10.57 -1.20 -18.14
CA ARG A 367 11.18 -0.65 -16.92
C ARG A 367 11.20 0.88 -16.98
N THR A 368 11.03 1.50 -15.82
CA THR A 368 11.16 2.95 -15.71
C THR A 368 12.55 3.44 -16.14
N PRO A 369 12.63 4.54 -16.90
CA PRO A 369 13.88 5.24 -17.12
C PRO A 369 14.22 6.21 -15.98
N LEU A 370 13.30 6.46 -15.04
CA LEU A 370 13.48 7.43 -13.95
C LEU A 370 14.23 6.83 -12.75
N PRO A 371 14.94 7.66 -11.98
CA PRO A 371 15.37 7.29 -10.63
C PRO A 371 14.16 7.13 -9.71
N PRO A 372 14.35 6.59 -8.49
CA PRO A 372 13.30 6.54 -7.47
C PRO A 372 12.61 7.89 -7.27
N GLN A 373 11.30 7.86 -7.00
CA GLN A 373 10.46 9.05 -6.80
C GLN A 373 9.80 8.99 -5.42
N SER A 374 9.62 10.14 -4.78
CA SER A 374 8.94 10.24 -3.48
C SER A 374 7.44 9.90 -3.56
N TRP A 375 6.82 10.19 -4.69
CA TRP A 375 5.37 10.08 -4.89
C TRP A 375 4.91 8.74 -5.46
N GLY A 376 5.79 7.89 -5.98
CA GLY A 376 5.37 6.64 -6.64
C GLY A 376 6.37 6.02 -7.59
N GLU A 377 5.86 5.38 -8.64
CA GLU A 377 6.65 4.65 -9.65
C GLU A 377 6.28 5.13 -11.06
N SER A 378 7.03 4.67 -12.04
CA SER A 378 6.72 4.95 -13.45
C SER A 378 6.94 3.74 -14.33
N THR A 379 6.30 3.76 -15.50
CA THR A 379 6.50 2.79 -16.57
C THR A 379 6.59 3.52 -17.90
N TYR A 380 7.19 2.89 -18.90
CA TYR A 380 7.42 3.53 -20.20
C TYR A 380 6.97 2.65 -21.36
N LYS A 381 6.27 3.25 -22.34
CA LYS A 381 5.88 2.59 -23.59
C LYS A 381 5.91 3.58 -24.72
N ASP A 382 6.61 3.23 -25.80
CA ASP A 382 6.71 4.02 -27.03
C ASP A 382 7.17 5.48 -26.80
N ASP A 383 6.28 6.46 -26.91
CA ASP A 383 6.57 7.88 -26.69
C ASP A 383 6.01 8.40 -25.35
N THR A 384 5.52 7.52 -24.49
CA THR A 384 4.75 7.88 -23.30
C THR A 384 5.34 7.31 -22.01
N LEU A 385 5.57 8.20 -21.05
CA LEU A 385 5.92 7.86 -19.66
C LEU A 385 4.65 7.93 -18.81
N TYR A 386 4.36 6.86 -18.09
CA TYR A 386 3.25 6.81 -17.16
C TYR A 386 3.77 6.96 -15.74
N LEU A 387 3.18 7.88 -14.98
CA LEU A 387 3.51 8.15 -13.59
C LEU A 387 2.37 7.58 -12.73
N GLN A 388 2.61 6.48 -12.03
CA GLN A 388 1.65 5.89 -11.09
C GLN A 388 1.86 6.51 -9.70
N VAL A 389 0.96 7.42 -9.32
CA VAL A 389 1.12 8.26 -8.13
C VAL A 389 0.55 7.57 -6.90
N PHE A 390 1.44 7.07 -6.04
CA PHE A 390 1.11 6.42 -4.78
C PHE A 390 0.74 7.42 -3.69
N GLU A 391 1.53 8.48 -3.57
CA GLU A 391 1.35 9.56 -2.62
C GLU A 391 1.03 10.83 -3.40
N TRP A 392 -0.24 11.25 -3.36
CA TRP A 392 -0.69 12.43 -4.08
C TRP A 392 -0.21 13.70 -3.37
N PRO A 393 0.41 14.66 -4.08
CA PRO A 393 1.00 15.84 -3.45
C PRO A 393 -0.07 16.77 -2.87
N ASN A 394 0.15 17.26 -1.65
CA ASN A 394 -0.82 18.11 -0.95
C ASN A 394 -0.85 19.54 -1.53
N GLY A 395 0.27 19.99 -2.10
CA GLY A 395 0.43 21.32 -2.69
C GLY A 395 -0.09 21.47 -4.13
N GLY A 396 -0.68 20.42 -4.71
CA GLY A 396 -1.10 20.43 -6.12
C GLY A 396 0.07 20.51 -7.11
N LYS A 397 1.27 20.13 -6.68
CA LYS A 397 2.50 20.13 -7.48
C LYS A 397 3.13 18.75 -7.41
N LEU A 398 3.14 18.03 -8.54
CA LEU A 398 3.87 16.77 -8.65
C LEU A 398 5.23 17.04 -9.28
N ARG A 399 6.32 16.81 -8.55
CA ARG A 399 7.69 17.01 -9.04
C ARG A 399 8.29 15.69 -9.50
N VAL A 400 8.66 15.63 -10.77
CA VAL A 400 9.27 14.46 -11.41
C VAL A 400 10.77 14.67 -11.47
N GLY A 401 11.49 14.00 -10.57
CA GLY A 401 12.94 14.09 -10.44
C GLY A 401 13.67 13.22 -11.46
N GLY A 402 14.81 13.70 -11.93
CA GLY A 402 15.68 12.97 -12.86
C GLY A 402 15.22 13.01 -14.33
N LEU A 403 14.21 13.78 -14.69
CA LEU A 403 13.69 13.91 -16.06
C LEU A 403 14.26 15.16 -16.75
N ARG A 404 14.94 15.02 -17.89
CA ARG A 404 15.50 16.15 -18.67
C ARG A 404 14.66 16.55 -19.88
N SER A 405 13.89 15.63 -20.45
CA SER A 405 12.98 15.93 -21.56
C SER A 405 11.70 16.60 -21.10
N ASP A 406 11.17 17.53 -21.91
CA ASP A 406 9.83 18.11 -21.69
C ASP A 406 8.77 17.33 -22.48
N PRO A 407 7.62 16.99 -21.86
CA PRO A 407 6.53 16.37 -22.58
C PRO A 407 5.84 17.38 -23.50
N VAL A 408 5.15 16.89 -24.53
CA VAL A 408 4.23 17.70 -25.35
C VAL A 408 2.83 17.79 -24.75
N SER A 409 2.46 16.83 -23.89
CA SER A 409 1.18 16.82 -23.19
C SER A 409 1.25 15.97 -21.92
N VAL A 410 0.48 16.36 -20.91
CA VAL A 410 0.35 15.65 -19.65
C VAL A 410 -1.14 15.47 -19.36
N ARG A 411 -1.62 14.23 -19.24
CA ARG A 411 -3.04 13.96 -18.94
C ARG A 411 -3.17 12.96 -17.80
N ILE A 412 -4.26 13.05 -17.05
CA ILE A 412 -4.64 12.02 -16.08
C ILE A 412 -5.45 10.95 -16.82
N LEU A 413 -5.09 9.68 -16.68
CA LEU A 413 -5.85 8.58 -17.28
C LEU A 413 -7.29 8.56 -16.71
N GLY A 414 -8.28 8.30 -17.58
CA GLY A 414 -9.70 8.33 -17.21
C GLY A 414 -10.30 9.71 -16.96
N SER A 415 -9.54 10.80 -17.14
CA SER A 415 -10.03 12.17 -16.98
C SER A 415 -10.38 12.80 -18.33
N GLU A 416 -11.51 13.52 -18.40
CA GLU A 416 -11.87 14.36 -19.55
C GLU A 416 -11.21 15.75 -19.52
N GLN A 417 -10.36 16.01 -18.50
CA GLN A 417 -9.67 17.30 -18.38
C GLN A 417 -8.68 17.52 -19.54
N ALA A 418 -8.52 18.80 -19.90
CA ALA A 418 -7.45 19.22 -20.80
C ALA A 418 -6.06 18.89 -20.21
N SER A 419 -5.03 18.96 -21.05
CA SER A 419 -3.64 18.73 -20.62
C SER A 419 -3.31 19.59 -19.41
N LEU A 420 -2.69 18.96 -18.41
CA LEU A 420 -2.18 19.64 -17.22
C LEU A 420 -1.04 20.58 -17.61
N ALA A 421 -0.96 21.70 -16.89
CA ALA A 421 0.16 22.61 -16.99
C ALA A 421 1.40 21.97 -16.34
N PHE A 422 2.57 22.21 -16.94
CA PHE A 422 3.84 21.79 -16.39
C PHE A 422 4.90 22.87 -16.64
N LYS A 423 5.94 22.87 -15.81
CA LYS A 423 7.06 23.79 -15.90
C LYS A 423 8.35 23.07 -15.51
N ARG A 424 9.41 23.28 -16.29
CA ARG A 424 10.75 22.88 -15.90
C ARG A 424 11.28 23.81 -14.81
N ILE A 425 11.61 23.26 -13.65
CA ILE A 425 12.07 24.04 -12.48
C ILE A 425 13.58 23.88 -12.22
N SER A 426 14.21 22.83 -12.77
CA SER A 426 15.66 22.67 -12.85
C SER A 426 16.05 21.91 -14.13
N GLU A 427 17.34 21.69 -14.38
CA GLU A 427 17.81 20.91 -15.53
C GLU A 427 17.17 19.51 -15.59
N ASN A 428 16.93 18.88 -14.43
CA ASN A 428 16.52 17.49 -14.28
C ASN A 428 15.20 17.33 -13.51
N THR A 429 14.42 18.39 -13.29
CA THR A 429 13.14 18.31 -12.56
C THR A 429 12.02 19.04 -13.30
N LEU A 430 10.95 18.29 -13.55
CA LEU A 430 9.70 18.79 -14.12
C LEU A 430 8.64 18.91 -13.01
N GLU A 431 8.01 20.07 -12.87
CA GLU A 431 6.86 20.26 -11.99
C GLU A 431 5.57 20.22 -12.80
N ILE A 432 4.60 19.42 -12.37
CA ILE A 432 3.28 19.29 -12.99
C ILE A 432 2.24 19.84 -12.02
N SER A 433 1.42 20.78 -12.48
CA SER A 433 0.27 21.27 -11.72
C SER A 433 -0.85 20.23 -11.74
N VAL A 434 -1.12 19.63 -10.59
CA VAL A 434 -2.15 18.61 -10.41
C VAL A 434 -3.30 19.15 -9.54
N PRO A 435 -4.52 18.60 -9.66
CA PRO A 435 -5.61 18.94 -8.74
C PRO A 435 -5.22 18.75 -7.26
N SER A 436 -5.75 19.60 -6.37
CA SER A 436 -5.46 19.53 -4.93
C SER A 436 -5.96 18.25 -4.25
N LYS A 437 -6.90 17.53 -4.88
CA LYS A 437 -7.33 16.20 -4.47
C LYS A 437 -7.12 15.22 -5.63
N PRO A 438 -6.73 13.97 -5.37
CA PRO A 438 -6.61 12.97 -6.41
C PRO A 438 -7.96 12.74 -7.09
N VAL A 439 -7.92 12.41 -8.38
CA VAL A 439 -9.09 11.86 -9.09
C VAL A 439 -9.48 10.54 -8.41
N ARG A 440 -10.77 10.19 -8.39
CA ARG A 440 -11.30 8.96 -7.74
C ARG A 440 -10.79 7.68 -8.45
N SER A 441 -9.54 7.34 -8.20
CA SER A 441 -8.85 6.10 -8.58
C SER A 441 -7.84 5.78 -7.48
N VAL A 442 -7.71 4.51 -7.10
CA VAL A 442 -6.54 4.07 -6.34
C VAL A 442 -5.31 4.36 -7.21
N PHE A 443 -4.28 4.99 -6.67
CA PHE A 443 -3.06 5.42 -7.38
C PHE A 443 -3.30 5.98 -8.80
N PRO A 444 -3.76 7.24 -8.92
CA PRO A 444 -4.01 7.86 -10.21
C PRO A 444 -2.76 7.86 -11.11
N VAL A 445 -2.98 7.76 -12.42
CA VAL A 445 -1.90 7.69 -13.41
C VAL A 445 -1.87 8.92 -14.30
N LEU A 446 -0.70 9.57 -14.40
CA LEU A 446 -0.46 10.63 -15.39
C LEU A 446 0.30 10.06 -16.59
N ALA A 447 -0.18 10.31 -17.80
CA ALA A 447 0.51 9.99 -19.04
C ALA A 447 1.18 11.24 -19.62
N LEU A 448 2.50 11.20 -19.70
CA LEU A 448 3.37 12.22 -20.27
C LEU A 448 3.81 11.75 -21.65
N ARG A 449 3.33 12.42 -22.69
CA ARG A 449 3.71 12.11 -24.07
C ARG A 449 4.89 12.96 -24.49
N PHE A 450 5.86 12.38 -25.17
CA PHE A 450 7.05 13.04 -25.70
C PHE A 450 7.05 12.99 -27.23
N LYS A 451 7.78 13.91 -27.87
CA LYS A 451 7.99 13.88 -29.32
C LYS A 451 9.29 13.15 -29.68
N ASP A 452 10.30 13.33 -28.83
CA ASP A 452 11.65 12.79 -28.98
C ASP A 452 11.93 11.78 -27.87
N SER A 453 13.14 11.19 -27.85
CA SER A 453 13.55 10.26 -26.81
C SER A 453 13.50 10.88 -25.41
N ILE A 454 13.10 10.07 -24.42
CA ILE A 454 13.08 10.47 -23.01
C ILE A 454 14.49 10.41 -22.44
N GLU A 455 15.02 11.57 -22.04
CA GLU A 455 16.31 11.68 -21.37
C GLU A 455 16.12 11.78 -19.85
N THR A 456 16.88 10.95 -19.12
CA THR A 456 16.85 10.90 -17.66
C THR A 456 18.26 10.89 -17.06
N VAL A 457 18.35 11.20 -15.77
CA VAL A 457 19.58 11.12 -14.96
C VAL A 457 19.31 10.36 -13.66
N PRO A 458 20.23 9.48 -13.21
CA PRO A 458 20.00 8.59 -12.08
C PRO A 458 20.22 9.28 -10.72
N VAL A 459 19.48 10.36 -10.45
CA VAL A 459 19.52 11.09 -9.18
C VAL A 459 18.10 11.26 -8.63
N CYS A 460 17.85 10.74 -7.43
CA CYS A 460 16.57 10.88 -6.75
C CYS A 460 16.37 12.33 -6.31
N LEU A 461 15.20 12.91 -6.59
CA LEU A 461 14.88 14.25 -6.08
C LEU A 461 14.67 14.17 -4.57
N LEU A 462 15.29 15.09 -3.85
CA LEU A 462 14.96 15.41 -2.47
C LEU A 462 14.02 16.61 -2.49
N ASP A 463 12.72 16.35 -2.30
CA ASP A 463 11.68 17.37 -2.48
C ASP A 463 11.63 18.33 -1.27
N PRO A 464 11.76 19.65 -1.45
CA PRO A 464 11.74 20.61 -0.34
C PRO A 464 10.34 20.84 0.25
N GLU A 465 9.26 20.37 -0.39
CA GLU A 465 7.89 20.53 0.09
C GLU A 465 7.26 19.22 0.58
N GLU A 466 7.75 18.06 0.13
CA GLU A 466 7.15 16.75 0.41
C GLU A 466 8.17 15.74 1.00
N PRO A 467 7.77 14.84 1.92
CA PRO A 467 8.67 13.82 2.44
C PRO A 467 9.22 12.89 1.36
N THR A 468 10.50 12.55 1.47
CA THR A 468 11.18 11.60 0.58
C THR A 468 11.58 10.35 1.35
N ARG A 469 11.02 9.20 0.97
CA ARG A 469 11.40 7.89 1.53
C ARG A 469 12.38 7.19 0.61
N LEU A 470 13.61 6.98 1.09
CA LEU A 470 14.68 6.27 0.41
C LEU A 470 14.68 4.81 0.85
N SER A 471 14.08 3.93 0.04
CA SER A 471 14.07 2.49 0.30
C SER A 471 15.44 1.88 0.08
N VAL A 472 15.84 0.92 0.94
CA VAL A 472 17.08 0.15 0.72
C VAL A 472 17.04 -0.68 -0.56
N PHE A 473 15.85 -1.05 -1.02
CA PHE A 473 15.65 -1.76 -2.29
C PHE A 473 15.88 -0.90 -3.54
N ASP A 474 16.03 0.41 -3.35
CA ASP A 474 16.39 1.39 -4.38
C ASP A 474 17.83 1.92 -4.19
N ALA A 475 18.56 1.42 -3.18
CA ALA A 475 19.92 1.82 -2.86
C ALA A 475 20.96 1.03 -3.64
N THR A 476 22.16 1.59 -3.76
CA THR A 476 23.37 0.84 -4.10
C THR A 476 24.00 0.33 -2.81
N ILE A 477 24.34 -0.96 -2.75
CA ILE A 477 25.11 -1.53 -1.64
C ILE A 477 26.56 -1.73 -2.06
N SER A 478 27.49 -1.45 -1.16
CA SER A 478 28.92 -1.67 -1.33
C SER A 478 29.43 -2.53 -0.17
N GLY A 479 30.41 -3.41 -0.45
CA GLY A 479 31.00 -4.29 0.56
C GLY A 479 30.79 -5.78 0.28
N GLU A 480 31.22 -6.62 1.23
CA GLU A 480 31.31 -8.08 1.02
C GLU A 480 30.19 -8.88 1.71
N THR A 481 29.57 -8.32 2.76
CA THR A 481 28.66 -9.09 3.62
C THR A 481 27.20 -8.68 3.49
N LEU A 482 26.95 -7.43 3.12
CA LEU A 482 25.61 -6.89 2.96
C LEU A 482 24.87 -7.52 1.77
N THR A 483 23.63 -7.95 2.00
CA THR A 483 22.80 -8.55 0.95
C THR A 483 21.38 -8.00 0.99
N TYR A 484 20.74 -7.92 -0.18
CA TYR A 484 19.31 -7.62 -0.23
C TYR A 484 18.51 -8.75 0.37
N GLY A 485 17.54 -8.39 1.22
CA GLY A 485 16.50 -9.33 1.62
C GLY A 485 15.64 -9.75 0.45
N ASN A 486 14.86 -10.79 0.69
CA ASN A 486 14.11 -11.50 -0.33
C ASN A 486 12.71 -10.87 -0.60
N GLY A 487 12.42 -9.71 0.02
CA GLY A 487 11.19 -8.94 -0.14
C GLY A 487 9.98 -9.45 0.65
N GLN A 488 10.11 -10.56 1.39
CA GLN A 488 9.00 -11.14 2.17
C GLN A 488 8.78 -10.38 3.48
N LYS A 489 7.52 -10.15 3.86
CA LYS A 489 7.19 -9.86 5.25
C LYS A 489 7.23 -11.15 6.09
N LYS A 490 7.42 -11.01 7.41
CA LYS A 490 7.66 -12.11 8.36
C LYS A 490 6.77 -13.32 8.10
N ARG A 491 7.38 -14.49 7.88
CA ARG A 491 6.73 -15.81 7.85
C ARG A 491 6.86 -16.44 9.25
N TRP A 492 5.90 -17.21 9.74
CA TRP A 492 5.93 -17.98 11.01
C TRP A 492 7.36 -18.27 11.55
N GLY A 493 7.85 -17.43 12.47
CA GLY A 493 9.17 -17.56 13.11
C GLY A 493 10.41 -17.17 12.26
N ASN A 494 10.27 -16.90 10.97
CA ASN A 494 11.37 -16.49 10.08
C ASN A 494 11.71 -15.00 10.22
N ARG A 495 12.97 -14.67 9.88
CA ARG A 495 13.44 -13.29 9.76
C ARG A 495 12.69 -12.58 8.63
N ARG A 496 12.35 -11.30 8.82
CA ARG A 496 11.85 -10.39 7.78
C ARG A 496 12.74 -10.42 6.53
N GLY A 497 12.21 -10.16 5.35
CA GLY A 497 12.96 -10.10 4.10
C GLY A 497 12.84 -8.75 3.40
N ASP A 498 12.03 -7.83 3.93
CA ASP A 498 11.76 -6.49 3.43
C ASP A 498 12.81 -5.45 3.89
N CYS A 499 14.07 -5.87 4.01
CA CYS A 499 15.19 -5.05 4.48
C CYS A 499 16.53 -5.63 4.01
N LEU A 500 17.65 -4.96 4.31
CA LEU A 500 18.98 -5.53 4.10
C LEU A 500 19.34 -6.56 5.18
N LEU A 501 20.12 -7.55 4.79
CA LEU A 501 20.53 -8.68 5.61
C LEU A 501 22.05 -8.77 5.72
N GLU A 502 22.49 -9.51 6.73
CA GLU A 502 23.89 -9.93 6.90
C GLU A 502 24.93 -8.80 7.03
N TRP A 503 24.52 -7.59 7.42
CA TRP A 503 25.45 -6.48 7.70
C TRP A 503 26.38 -6.84 8.87
N SER A 504 27.62 -7.21 8.55
CA SER A 504 28.57 -7.72 9.52
C SER A 504 29.97 -7.12 9.41
N ASN A 505 30.24 -6.43 8.30
CA ASN A 505 31.45 -5.67 8.09
C ASN A 505 31.15 -4.16 8.20
N ALA A 506 31.98 -3.44 8.97
CA ALA A 506 31.83 -2.00 9.17
C ALA A 506 32.18 -1.19 7.92
N ASP A 507 32.93 -1.78 6.99
CA ASP A 507 33.28 -1.16 5.71
C ASP A 507 32.18 -1.31 4.64
N ASP A 508 31.14 -2.12 4.91
CA ASP A 508 29.97 -2.21 4.02
C ASP A 508 29.10 -0.96 4.18
N SER A 509 28.53 -0.45 3.09
CA SER A 509 27.71 0.77 3.06
C SER A 509 26.47 0.64 2.18
N VAL A 510 25.49 1.53 2.43
CA VAL A 510 24.28 1.68 1.62
C VAL A 510 24.20 3.12 1.14
N GLU A 511 24.06 3.33 -0.17
CA GLU A 511 24.15 4.66 -0.78
C GLU A 511 22.97 5.00 -1.67
N TRP A 512 22.57 6.28 -1.63
CA TRP A 512 21.61 6.87 -2.55
C TRP A 512 22.18 8.15 -3.16
N ASN A 513 22.00 8.29 -4.48
CA ASN A 513 22.33 9.50 -5.22
C ASN A 513 21.13 10.46 -5.22
N LEU A 514 21.32 11.63 -4.63
CA LEU A 514 20.27 12.63 -4.41
C LEU A 514 20.52 13.91 -5.21
N TYR A 515 19.44 14.65 -5.45
CA TYR A 515 19.47 15.98 -6.03
C TYR A 515 18.51 16.92 -5.29
N ALA A 516 19.02 18.05 -4.82
CA ALA A 516 18.23 19.12 -4.22
C ALA A 516 18.14 20.31 -5.19
N ILE A 517 16.94 20.83 -5.41
CA ILE A 517 16.69 21.98 -6.31
C ILE A 517 16.99 23.33 -5.65
N GLU A 518 16.85 23.40 -4.33
CA GLU A 518 17.01 24.61 -3.53
C GLU A 518 17.51 24.25 -2.11
N PRO A 519 18.01 25.22 -1.31
CA PRO A 519 18.45 24.95 0.05
C PRO A 519 17.26 24.57 0.93
N ALA A 520 17.36 23.47 1.67
CA ALA A 520 16.32 23.02 2.60
C ALA A 520 16.91 22.25 3.79
N VAL A 521 16.17 22.24 4.90
CA VAL A 521 16.51 21.47 6.11
C VAL A 521 15.59 20.28 6.20
N TYR A 522 16.15 19.09 6.39
CA TYR A 522 15.39 17.84 6.46
C TYR A 522 15.54 17.21 7.82
N GLU A 523 14.44 16.88 8.48
CA GLU A 523 14.46 15.92 9.58
C GLU A 523 14.64 14.51 8.99
N VAL A 524 15.64 13.79 9.51
CA VAL A 524 16.01 12.47 9.02
C VAL A 524 15.60 11.41 10.02
N ARG A 525 14.87 10.41 9.55
CA ARG A 525 14.52 9.20 10.31
C ARG A 525 15.11 7.97 9.65
N ALA A 526 15.51 6.99 10.47
CA ALA A 526 15.93 5.68 10.01
C ALA A 526 14.88 4.63 10.38
N VAL A 527 14.49 3.84 9.38
CA VAL A 527 13.62 2.68 9.54
C VAL A 527 14.45 1.42 9.44
N TYR A 528 14.43 0.56 10.46
CA TYR A 528 15.25 -0.65 10.53
C TYR A 528 14.66 -1.74 11.44
N HIS A 529 15.22 -2.95 11.38
CA HIS A 529 15.06 -3.95 12.45
C HIS A 529 16.36 -4.05 13.25
N GLY A 530 16.26 -3.95 14.57
CA GLY A 530 17.39 -4.03 15.48
C GLY A 530 17.35 -5.31 16.32
N ASN A 531 18.52 -5.89 16.57
CA ASN A 531 18.64 -7.08 17.40
C ASN A 531 19.17 -6.78 18.82
N SER A 532 19.99 -5.74 19.02
CA SER A 532 20.50 -5.34 20.34
C SER A 532 20.99 -3.88 20.38
N ASN A 533 21.15 -3.35 21.59
CA ASN A 533 21.56 -1.97 21.89
C ASN A 533 23.07 -1.70 21.71
N ALA A 534 23.84 -2.68 21.26
CA ALA A 534 25.31 -2.61 21.28
C ALA A 534 25.92 -1.92 20.05
N ASN A 535 25.14 -1.70 18.98
CA ASN A 535 25.63 -1.13 17.73
C ASN A 535 25.18 0.33 17.55
N THR A 536 26.00 1.08 16.83
CA THR A 536 25.74 2.45 16.39
C THR A 536 25.65 2.52 14.87
N MET A 537 24.67 3.27 14.38
CA MET A 537 24.50 3.56 12.96
C MET A 537 24.90 5.01 12.68
N ALA A 538 25.49 5.25 11.52
CA ALA A 538 25.78 6.57 11.02
C ALA A 538 25.12 6.81 9.67
N ILE A 539 24.50 7.97 9.51
CA ILE A 539 24.07 8.49 8.23
C ILE A 539 24.93 9.71 7.91
N THR A 540 25.51 9.74 6.71
CA THR A 540 26.40 10.82 6.27
C THR A 540 25.88 11.46 5.00
N LEU A 541 25.89 12.80 4.96
CA LEU A 541 25.56 13.62 3.79
C LEU A 541 26.58 14.75 3.68
N GLY A 542 27.49 14.64 2.72
CA GLY A 542 28.62 15.57 2.59
C GLY A 542 29.48 15.58 3.87
N ASN A 543 29.63 16.75 4.49
CA ASN A 543 30.39 16.91 5.74
C ASN A 543 29.56 16.71 7.01
N GLN A 544 28.27 16.43 6.88
CA GLN A 544 27.36 16.22 8.02
C GLN A 544 27.23 14.73 8.33
N LYS A 545 27.16 14.39 9.61
CA LYS A 545 27.02 13.01 10.10
C LYS A 545 26.04 12.98 11.26
N LEU A 546 25.04 12.12 11.18
CA LEU A 546 24.09 11.82 12.25
C LEU A 546 24.35 10.41 12.77
N VAL A 547 24.48 10.26 14.08
CA VAL A 547 24.80 8.98 14.73
C VAL A 547 23.71 8.65 15.74
N ALA A 548 23.26 7.39 15.76
CA ALA A 548 22.32 6.90 16.75
C ALA A 548 22.65 5.47 17.18
N THR A 549 22.28 5.13 18.42
CA THR A 549 22.33 3.75 18.91
C THR A 549 21.17 2.96 18.32
N VAL A 550 21.44 1.74 17.86
CA VAL A 550 20.44 0.80 17.35
C VAL A 550 19.63 0.26 18.52
N GLU A 551 18.33 0.54 18.57
CA GLU A 551 17.42 -0.09 19.52
C GLU A 551 16.91 -1.46 19.04
N PRO A 552 16.66 -2.42 19.93
CA PRO A 552 16.19 -3.75 19.55
C PRO A 552 14.69 -3.71 19.25
N GLY A 553 14.27 -4.45 18.23
CA GLY A 553 12.87 -4.53 17.83
C GLY A 553 12.70 -4.61 16.31
N GLU A 554 11.48 -4.92 15.89
CA GLU A 554 11.09 -4.83 14.49
C GLU A 554 10.45 -3.46 14.20
N ASP A 555 10.54 -2.99 12.94
CA ASP A 555 9.94 -1.74 12.47
C ASP A 555 10.30 -0.53 13.35
N GLN A 556 11.57 -0.48 13.79
CA GLN A 556 12.09 0.71 14.48
C GLN A 556 12.04 1.88 13.52
N ASP A 557 11.56 3.02 13.98
CA ASP A 557 11.49 4.26 13.22
C ASP A 557 11.94 5.42 14.10
N VAL A 558 13.22 5.76 13.99
CA VAL A 558 13.94 6.61 14.93
C VAL A 558 14.35 7.91 14.25
N ALA A 559 14.04 9.05 14.87
CA ALA A 559 14.54 10.34 14.44
C ALA A 559 16.02 10.50 14.82
N LEU A 560 16.86 10.79 13.83
CA LEU A 560 18.31 10.90 13.99
C LEU A 560 18.76 12.34 14.22
N GLY A 561 18.09 13.31 13.59
CA GLY A 561 18.51 14.70 13.60
C GLY A 561 18.08 15.42 12.33
N VAL A 562 18.87 16.41 11.92
CA VAL A 562 18.61 17.21 10.72
C VAL A 562 19.83 17.26 9.81
N PHE A 563 19.59 17.33 8.50
CA PHE A 563 20.59 17.75 7.53
C PHE A 563 20.19 19.08 6.90
N GLU A 564 21.15 19.99 6.79
CA GLU A 564 21.03 21.18 5.95
C GLU A 564 21.57 20.82 4.56
N VAL A 565 20.72 20.88 3.54
CA VAL A 565 21.08 20.40 2.19
C VAL A 565 21.07 21.59 1.24
N GLU A 566 22.24 21.89 0.67
CA GLU A 566 22.42 22.91 -0.37
C GLU A 566 21.93 22.42 -1.74
N PRO A 567 21.65 23.31 -2.70
CA PRO A 567 21.28 22.91 -4.06
C PRO A 567 22.39 22.08 -4.74
N GLY A 568 21.99 21.08 -5.52
CA GLY A 568 22.91 20.27 -6.31
C GLY A 568 22.84 18.77 -6.01
N ARG A 569 23.87 18.04 -6.45
CA ARG A 569 23.98 16.59 -6.27
C ARG A 569 24.62 16.26 -4.93
N HIS A 570 24.05 15.26 -4.26
CA HIS A 570 24.54 14.74 -2.99
C HIS A 570 24.56 13.22 -3.03
N VAL A 571 25.40 12.62 -2.19
CA VAL A 571 25.34 11.21 -1.86
C VAL A 571 25.03 11.13 -0.37
N VAL A 572 24.00 10.36 -0.02
CA VAL A 572 23.78 9.95 1.36
C VAL A 572 24.23 8.51 1.52
N SER A 573 25.04 8.26 2.54
CA SER A 573 25.47 6.92 2.94
C SER A 573 24.87 6.54 4.29
N TRP A 574 24.48 5.27 4.43
CA TRP A 574 24.25 4.61 5.71
C TRP A 574 25.42 3.67 5.95
N GLU A 575 26.09 3.86 7.07
CA GLU A 575 27.29 3.14 7.50
C GLU A 575 27.11 2.62 8.93
N ALA A 576 27.91 1.61 9.31
CA ALA A 576 28.11 1.27 10.71
C ALA A 576 29.12 2.25 11.32
N ASP A 577 28.81 2.84 12.49
CA ASP A 577 29.72 3.76 13.16
C ASP A 577 30.49 3.04 14.27
N GLY A 578 31.70 2.55 13.99
CA GLY A 578 32.52 1.80 14.95
C GLY A 578 32.56 0.29 14.70
N GLY A 579 33.07 -0.48 15.68
CA GLY A 579 33.14 -1.94 15.55
C GLY A 579 31.76 -2.59 15.60
N ILE A 580 31.38 -3.34 14.56
CA ILE A 580 30.18 -4.18 14.59
C ILE A 580 30.45 -5.34 15.54
N HIS A 581 29.92 -5.28 16.76
CA HIS A 581 30.16 -6.31 17.76
C HIS A 581 29.30 -7.56 17.55
N ASP A 582 28.17 -7.42 16.84
CA ASP A 582 27.33 -8.51 16.31
C ASP A 582 26.51 -7.96 15.12
N LYS A 583 26.04 -8.81 14.20
CA LYS A 583 25.24 -8.45 12.99
C LYS A 583 23.84 -7.87 13.31
N LEU A 584 23.73 -6.67 13.91
CA LEU A 584 22.51 -6.29 14.65
C LEU A 584 21.57 -5.25 14.01
N VAL A 585 21.99 -4.52 12.97
CA VAL A 585 21.09 -3.56 12.28
C VAL A 585 20.71 -4.09 10.91
N ARG A 586 19.42 -4.00 10.60
CA ARG A 586 18.86 -4.44 9.32
C ARG A 586 18.07 -3.29 8.69
N PRO A 587 18.74 -2.45 7.88
CA PRO A 587 18.16 -1.26 7.28
C PRO A 587 16.96 -1.55 6.41
N CYS A 588 15.92 -0.72 6.52
CA CYS A 588 14.75 -0.76 5.65
C CYS A 588 14.62 0.51 4.79
N ALA A 589 14.82 1.69 5.39
CA ALA A 589 14.77 2.96 4.67
C ALA A 589 15.31 4.15 5.47
N LEU A 590 15.63 5.23 4.76
CA LEU A 590 15.73 6.57 5.32
C LEU A 590 14.50 7.39 4.92
N VAL A 591 14.01 8.24 5.83
CA VAL A 591 12.93 9.20 5.54
C VAL A 591 13.46 10.60 5.78
N PHE A 592 13.44 11.41 4.73
CA PHE A 592 13.79 12.82 4.77
C PHE A 592 12.50 13.63 4.71
N THR A 593 12.11 14.20 5.84
CA THR A 593 10.94 15.08 5.92
C THR A 593 11.45 16.51 5.86
N PRO A 594 11.11 17.30 4.81
CA PRO A 594 11.47 18.70 4.81
C PRO A 594 10.86 19.34 6.06
N GLN A 595 11.69 20.01 6.84
CA GLN A 595 11.18 21.00 7.76
C GLN A 595 10.67 22.10 6.86
N LEU A 596 9.37 22.06 6.56
CA LEU A 596 8.67 23.15 5.89
C LEU A 596 9.21 24.40 6.55
N GLN A 597 9.93 25.23 5.79
CA GLN A 597 10.45 26.49 6.30
C GLN A 597 9.31 27.09 7.08
N ASN A 598 9.49 27.24 8.39
CA ASN A 598 8.46 27.76 9.26
C ASN A 598 7.86 28.97 8.51
N PRO A 599 6.57 28.96 8.11
CA PRO A 599 6.01 30.06 7.33
C PRO A 599 6.04 31.37 8.14
N TYR A 600 6.43 31.29 9.42
CA TYR A 600 6.65 32.35 10.38
C TYR A 600 8.14 32.56 10.71
N SER A 601 9.07 32.01 9.92
CA SER A 601 10.53 32.18 10.05
C SER A 601 10.94 33.66 10.04
N GLU A 602 10.18 34.51 9.36
CA GLU A 602 10.35 35.96 9.40
C GLU A 602 9.97 36.59 10.77
N SER A 603 9.14 35.92 11.57
CA SER A 603 8.57 36.42 12.83
C SER A 603 9.06 35.72 14.09
N ILE A 604 9.81 34.61 13.96
CA ILE A 604 10.32 33.81 15.08
C ILE A 604 11.82 33.61 14.90
N LYS A 605 12.59 33.93 15.95
CA LYS A 605 14.03 33.69 15.94
C LYS A 605 14.33 32.18 15.84
N PRO A 606 15.27 31.74 14.99
CA PRO A 606 15.64 30.33 14.85
C PRO A 606 15.95 29.64 16.19
N SER A 607 16.62 30.32 17.13
CA SER A 607 16.92 29.79 18.46
C SER A 607 15.69 29.50 19.33
N VAL A 608 14.58 30.18 19.06
CA VAL A 608 13.30 29.98 19.77
C VAL A 608 12.53 28.83 19.14
N TYR A 609 12.57 28.73 17.81
CA TYR A 609 12.03 27.58 17.08
C TYR A 609 12.75 26.29 17.46
N GLN A 610 14.07 26.34 17.66
CA GLN A 610 14.83 25.17 18.08
C GLN A 610 14.39 24.61 19.45
N LYS A 611 14.12 25.48 20.42
CA LYS A 611 13.58 25.06 21.74
C LYS A 611 12.19 24.46 21.63
N TRP A 612 11.40 24.91 20.68
CA TRP A 612 10.10 24.31 20.36
C TRP A 612 10.27 22.89 19.81
N ILE A 613 11.17 22.70 18.85
CA ILE A 613 11.48 21.37 18.31
C ILE A 613 11.95 20.41 19.42
N GLU A 614 12.81 20.87 20.32
CA GLU A 614 13.25 20.09 21.49
C GLU A 614 12.09 19.72 22.42
N HIS A 615 11.17 20.65 22.67
CA HIS A 615 9.98 20.40 23.49
C HIS A 615 9.03 19.37 22.85
N VAL A 616 8.78 19.48 21.54
CA VAL A 616 7.98 18.50 20.78
C VAL A 616 8.66 17.13 20.87
N ARG A 617 9.97 17.04 20.60
CA ARG A 617 10.73 15.78 20.66
C ARG A 617 10.69 15.11 22.03
N ALA A 618 10.64 15.89 23.11
CA ALA A 618 10.56 15.35 24.47
C ALA A 618 9.17 14.82 24.86
N SER A 619 8.13 15.08 24.05
CA SER A 619 6.76 14.63 24.29
C SER A 619 6.52 13.22 23.75
N ASP A 620 5.49 12.52 24.24
CA ASP A 620 5.06 11.24 23.66
C ASP A 620 4.51 11.40 22.22
N SER A 621 4.43 10.29 21.48
CA SER A 621 4.10 10.30 20.04
C SER A 621 2.73 10.89 19.71
N GLU A 622 1.71 10.66 20.55
CA GLU A 622 0.37 11.22 20.31
C GLU A 622 0.37 12.73 20.55
N LYS A 623 1.03 13.17 21.63
CA LYS A 623 1.22 14.59 21.92
C LYS A 623 2.06 15.28 20.84
N GLN A 624 3.08 14.63 20.29
CA GLN A 624 3.87 15.17 19.16
C GLN A 624 2.98 15.50 17.95
N VAL A 625 2.12 14.56 17.54
CA VAL A 625 1.19 14.77 16.43
C VAL A 625 0.25 15.93 16.71
N TRP A 626 -0.29 16.02 17.93
CA TRP A 626 -1.15 17.13 18.35
C TRP A 626 -0.43 18.48 18.29
N LEU A 627 0.79 18.57 18.83
CA LEU A 627 1.58 19.81 18.82
C LEU A 627 1.92 20.27 17.40
N ARG A 628 2.24 19.33 16.49
CA ARG A 628 2.45 19.64 15.06
C ARG A 628 1.16 20.08 14.36
N THR A 629 0.03 19.46 14.70
CA THR A 629 -1.28 19.85 14.18
C THR A 629 -1.61 21.28 14.62
N LEU A 630 -1.34 21.65 15.87
CA LEU A 630 -1.53 23.01 16.34
C LEU A 630 -0.60 24.00 15.65
N GLU A 631 0.67 23.65 15.46
CA GLU A 631 1.66 24.46 14.74
C GLU A 631 1.17 24.81 13.32
N ASP A 632 0.66 23.83 12.59
CA ASP A 632 0.06 24.00 11.26
C ASP A 632 -1.24 24.84 11.29
N GLN A 633 -2.16 24.52 12.21
CA GLN A 633 -3.52 25.10 12.20
C GLN A 633 -3.61 26.50 12.81
N LEU A 634 -2.80 26.80 13.83
CA LEU A 634 -2.75 28.11 14.50
C LEU A 634 -1.68 29.02 13.91
N GLY A 635 -0.65 28.45 13.29
CA GLY A 635 0.29 29.21 12.50
C GLY A 635 1.04 30.29 13.28
N GLY A 636 1.09 31.52 12.74
CA GLY A 636 1.84 32.63 13.33
C GLY A 636 1.20 33.18 14.60
N PHE A 637 -0.01 32.72 14.93
CA PHE A 637 -0.67 32.95 16.21
C PHE A 637 -0.18 31.95 17.28
N TYR A 638 0.28 30.78 16.87
CA TYR A 638 0.72 29.69 17.75
C TYR A 638 1.90 30.11 18.62
N PHE A 639 3.02 30.47 17.97
CA PHE A 639 4.25 30.78 18.66
C PHE A 639 4.14 32.00 19.56
N PRO A 640 3.60 33.17 19.15
CA PRO A 640 3.38 34.28 20.06
C PRO A 640 2.45 33.95 21.23
N HIS A 641 1.50 33.02 21.09
CA HIS A 641 0.67 32.58 22.21
C HIS A 641 1.50 31.79 23.23
N TYR A 642 2.27 30.80 22.79
CA TYR A 642 3.13 29.99 23.65
C TYR A 642 4.39 30.74 24.15
N LEU A 643 4.88 31.74 23.41
CA LEU A 643 6.02 32.59 23.75
C LEU A 643 5.63 33.77 24.66
N ASN A 644 4.44 34.35 24.50
CA ASN A 644 3.94 35.40 25.40
C ASN A 644 3.22 34.84 26.64
N ASN A 645 2.78 33.57 26.63
CA ASN A 645 2.20 32.86 27.78
C ASN A 645 3.14 31.77 28.33
N ASP A 646 4.32 32.16 28.80
CA ASP A 646 4.95 31.47 29.93
C ASP A 646 5.65 30.09 29.72
N LEU A 647 5.82 29.53 28.50
CA LEU A 647 6.66 28.30 28.33
C LEU A 647 8.15 28.52 28.64
N PHE A 648 8.65 29.75 28.49
CA PHE A 648 10.06 30.09 28.71
C PHE A 648 10.24 31.34 29.60
N HIS A 649 9.17 31.78 30.28
CA HIS A 649 9.22 32.97 31.15
C HIS A 649 9.66 32.57 32.56
N PRO A 650 10.76 33.12 33.11
CA PRO A 650 11.37 32.62 34.35
C PRO A 650 10.57 32.90 35.64
N LYS A 651 9.43 33.61 35.56
CA LYS A 651 8.68 34.10 36.74
C LYS A 651 7.24 33.60 36.86
N LYS A 652 6.72 32.83 35.89
CA LYS A 652 5.38 32.24 35.95
C LYS A 652 5.39 30.95 35.10
N PRO A 653 5.25 29.75 35.68
CA PRO A 653 5.32 28.50 34.93
C PRO A 653 4.06 28.27 34.10
N TYR A 654 4.23 27.66 32.92
CA TYR A 654 3.14 27.20 32.05
C TYR A 654 2.20 26.23 32.79
N ALA A 655 0.92 26.59 32.84
CA ALA A 655 -0.14 25.79 33.46
C ALA A 655 -0.96 25.13 32.34
N GLU A 656 -0.62 23.88 32.00
CA GLU A 656 -1.25 23.13 30.91
C GLU A 656 -2.77 22.98 31.12
N ASP A 657 -3.24 23.00 32.37
CA ASP A 657 -4.65 22.96 32.76
C ASP A 657 -5.42 24.25 32.45
N GLU A 658 -4.73 25.35 32.17
CA GLU A 658 -5.33 26.63 31.77
C GLU A 658 -5.31 26.86 30.24
N ASP A 659 -4.59 26.04 29.48
CA ASP A 659 -4.51 26.16 28.02
C ASP A 659 -5.70 25.48 27.32
N CYS A 660 -6.45 26.26 26.54
CA CYS A 660 -7.57 25.77 25.75
C CYS A 660 -7.17 24.80 24.63
N TRP A 661 -5.89 24.76 24.23
CA TRP A 661 -5.34 23.82 23.24
C TRP A 661 -4.45 22.74 23.84
N ALA A 662 -4.40 22.59 25.17
CA ALA A 662 -3.68 21.49 25.80
C ALA A 662 -4.10 20.12 25.23
N TYR A 663 -3.12 19.25 25.06
CA TYR A 663 -3.33 17.87 24.62
C TYR A 663 -4.20 17.14 25.63
N VAL A 664 -5.17 16.36 25.14
CA VAL A 664 -6.04 15.53 25.98
C VAL A 664 -5.86 14.09 25.55
N LYS A 665 -5.30 13.30 26.47
CA LYS A 665 -5.25 11.85 26.32
C LYS A 665 -6.61 11.27 26.69
N ASP A 666 -7.18 10.46 25.81
CA ASP A 666 -8.49 9.84 26.02
C ASP A 666 -8.41 8.75 27.10
N ASP A 667 -9.27 8.85 28.12
CA ASP A 667 -9.67 7.71 28.95
C ASP A 667 -10.83 6.98 28.24
N PRO A 668 -10.64 5.74 27.77
CA PRO A 668 -11.66 5.04 26.98
C PRO A 668 -12.95 4.73 27.76
N SER A 669 -12.95 4.85 29.08
CA SER A 669 -14.14 4.69 29.92
C SER A 669 -15.03 5.92 29.96
N LEU A 670 -14.53 7.08 29.51
CA LEU A 670 -15.22 8.36 29.56
C LEU A 670 -15.73 8.79 28.17
N PRO A 671 -16.89 9.45 28.09
CA PRO A 671 -17.40 10.00 26.83
C PRO A 671 -16.48 11.09 26.27
N ARG A 672 -16.43 11.22 24.94
CA ARG A 672 -15.67 12.26 24.24
C ARG A 672 -16.53 13.47 23.92
N VAL A 673 -16.07 14.65 24.32
CA VAL A 673 -16.73 15.94 24.08
C VAL A 673 -15.84 16.80 23.20
N LEU A 674 -16.33 17.28 22.06
CA LEU A 674 -15.59 18.21 21.19
C LEU A 674 -16.16 19.61 21.26
N ILE A 675 -15.30 20.60 21.53
CA ILE A 675 -15.62 22.03 21.42
C ILE A 675 -15.13 22.56 20.06
N VAL A 676 -16.08 22.97 19.22
CA VAL A 676 -15.82 23.67 17.95
C VAL A 676 -16.38 25.08 18.06
N GLY A 677 -15.53 26.10 18.00
CA GLY A 677 -16.11 27.44 17.93
C GLY A 677 -15.12 28.58 17.93
N ASP A 678 -15.70 29.77 17.80
CA ASP A 678 -14.99 31.04 17.70
C ASP A 678 -14.25 31.44 19.00
N SER A 679 -13.78 32.70 19.07
CA SER A 679 -12.97 33.19 20.20
C SER A 679 -13.66 33.12 21.55
N ILE A 680 -14.99 33.11 21.61
CA ILE A 680 -15.73 32.97 22.87
C ILE A 680 -15.47 31.59 23.47
N SER A 681 -15.41 30.58 22.60
CA SER A 681 -15.20 29.20 23.04
C SER A 681 -13.84 28.92 23.64
N ARG A 682 -12.82 29.72 23.29
CA ARG A 682 -11.49 29.62 23.92
C ARG A 682 -11.58 29.91 25.41
N ALA A 683 -12.39 30.89 25.80
CA ALA A 683 -12.52 31.32 27.18
C ALA A 683 -13.09 30.20 28.06
N TYR A 684 -14.18 29.55 27.63
CA TYR A 684 -14.84 28.53 28.46
C TYR A 684 -14.26 27.11 28.33
N THR A 685 -13.28 26.87 27.44
CA THR A 685 -12.72 25.52 27.24
C THR A 685 -12.05 24.96 28.51
N ALA A 686 -11.10 25.69 29.10
CA ALA A 686 -10.41 25.24 30.31
C ALA A 686 -11.35 25.13 31.53
N PRO A 687 -12.27 26.08 31.78
CA PRO A 687 -13.30 25.91 32.80
C PRO A 687 -14.22 24.69 32.60
N ILE A 688 -14.62 24.35 31.37
CA ILE A 688 -15.42 23.13 31.10
C ILE A 688 -14.59 21.88 31.42
N ARG A 689 -13.33 21.82 30.96
CA ARG A 689 -12.40 20.72 31.29
C ARG A 689 -12.33 20.51 32.80
N LYS A 690 -12.11 21.59 33.55
CA LYS A 690 -12.03 21.56 35.01
C LYS A 690 -13.33 21.10 35.67
N ALA A 691 -14.49 21.52 35.15
CA ALA A 691 -15.79 21.13 35.68
C ALA A 691 -16.15 19.66 35.38
N LEU A 692 -15.66 19.12 34.26
CA LEU A 692 -15.92 17.76 33.79
C LEU A 692 -14.76 16.79 34.04
N THR A 693 -13.77 17.17 34.86
CA THR A 693 -12.66 16.29 35.25
C THR A 693 -13.18 14.95 35.79
N GLY A 694 -12.72 13.85 35.20
CA GLY A 694 -13.15 12.49 35.56
C GLY A 694 -14.57 12.11 35.09
N LYS A 695 -15.24 12.96 34.29
CA LYS A 695 -16.58 12.72 33.74
C LYS A 695 -16.60 12.65 32.20
N ALA A 696 -15.66 13.33 31.52
CA ALA A 696 -15.56 13.32 30.06
C ALA A 696 -14.15 13.69 29.59
N ASN A 697 -13.77 13.19 28.41
CA ASN A 697 -12.60 13.66 27.67
C ASN A 697 -13.00 14.91 26.86
N VAL A 698 -12.61 16.10 27.34
CA VAL A 698 -13.04 17.37 26.73
C VAL A 698 -11.97 17.93 25.78
N HIS A 699 -12.20 17.72 24.50
CA HIS A 699 -11.38 18.15 23.38
C HIS A 699 -11.81 19.50 22.82
N ARG A 700 -10.91 20.14 22.08
CA ARG A 700 -11.17 21.39 21.35
C ARG A 700 -10.62 21.26 19.94
N ALA A 701 -11.30 21.82 18.94
CA ALA A 701 -10.71 22.03 17.62
C ALA A 701 -9.33 22.72 17.71
N PRO A 702 -8.32 22.32 16.92
CA PRO A 702 -6.96 22.89 16.93
C PRO A 702 -6.90 24.29 16.30
N ALA A 703 -7.94 25.11 16.49
CA ALA A 703 -8.08 26.43 15.90
C ALA A 703 -8.96 27.36 16.77
N ASN A 704 -8.90 28.66 16.47
CA ASN A 704 -9.91 29.64 16.92
C ASN A 704 -11.25 29.51 16.14
N CYS A 705 -11.39 28.52 15.25
CA CYS A 705 -12.47 28.21 14.29
C CYS A 705 -13.00 29.36 13.40
N GLY A 706 -12.94 30.62 13.81
CA GLY A 706 -13.27 31.79 13.00
C GLY A 706 -14.75 31.83 12.58
N PRO A 707 -15.06 32.35 11.37
CA PRO A 707 -16.41 32.32 10.81
C PRO A 707 -16.81 30.92 10.31
N THR A 708 -18.10 30.71 10.09
CA THR A 708 -18.66 29.49 9.47
C THR A 708 -17.95 29.11 8.16
N SER A 709 -17.55 30.07 7.32
CA SER A 709 -16.81 29.80 6.07
C SER A 709 -15.50 29.07 6.31
N LYS A 710 -14.79 29.38 7.40
CA LYS A 710 -13.53 28.72 7.75
C LYS A 710 -13.75 27.27 8.21
N PHE A 711 -14.88 26.99 8.88
CA PHE A 711 -15.26 25.60 9.18
C PHE A 711 -15.55 24.81 7.91
N LEU A 712 -16.20 25.41 6.90
CA LEU A 712 -16.46 24.71 5.64
C LEU A 712 -15.18 24.39 4.86
N GLU A 713 -14.13 25.18 5.04
CA GLU A 713 -12.81 24.95 4.47
C GLU A 713 -11.99 23.91 5.25
N LYS A 714 -11.94 24.02 6.58
CA LYS A 714 -10.97 23.29 7.43
C LYS A 714 -11.59 22.31 8.44
N GLY A 715 -12.91 22.25 8.53
CA GLY A 715 -13.64 21.55 9.59
C GLY A 715 -13.38 20.05 9.66
N GLU A 716 -13.10 19.38 8.53
CA GLU A 716 -12.77 17.94 8.52
C GLU A 716 -11.57 17.63 9.42
N GLY A 717 -10.50 18.44 9.32
CA GLY A 717 -9.32 18.31 10.17
C GLY A 717 -9.54 18.70 11.64
N TRP A 718 -10.63 19.41 11.95
CA TRP A 718 -10.97 19.75 13.34
C TRP A 718 -11.83 18.68 14.01
N LEU A 719 -12.60 17.95 13.22
CA LEU A 719 -13.48 16.87 13.66
C LEU A 719 -12.72 15.56 13.85
N ASN A 720 -11.66 15.30 13.10
CA ASN A 720 -10.82 14.14 13.31
C ASN A 720 -9.69 14.47 14.31
N GLN A 721 -9.76 13.91 15.53
CA GLN A 721 -8.72 14.10 16.55
C GLN A 721 -8.32 12.77 17.17
N ASN A 722 -7.02 12.61 17.38
CA ASN A 722 -6.40 11.36 17.86
C ASN A 722 -6.79 10.15 16.99
N GLY A 723 -6.87 10.35 15.66
CA GLY A 723 -7.21 9.29 14.70
C GLY A 723 -8.68 8.85 14.72
N SER A 724 -9.57 9.62 15.34
CA SER A 724 -11.00 9.33 15.43
C SER A 724 -11.84 10.58 15.25
N ASP A 725 -12.88 10.48 14.43
CA ASP A 725 -13.92 11.49 14.24
C ASP A 725 -15.20 11.20 15.06
N GLN A 726 -15.15 10.17 15.91
CA GLN A 726 -16.27 9.75 16.74
C GLN A 726 -16.34 10.57 18.02
N TRP A 727 -17.48 11.25 18.21
CA TRP A 727 -17.75 12.13 19.35
C TRP A 727 -19.04 11.72 20.03
N ASP A 728 -19.12 11.74 21.36
CA ASP A 728 -20.41 11.56 22.04
C ASP A 728 -21.20 12.86 22.04
N VAL A 729 -20.51 13.97 22.32
CA VAL A 729 -21.12 15.31 22.38
C VAL A 729 -20.27 16.31 21.61
N ILE A 730 -20.90 17.13 20.78
CA ILE A 730 -20.26 18.28 20.15
C ILE A 730 -20.90 19.56 20.67
N ILE A 731 -20.07 20.53 21.03
CA ILE A 731 -20.48 21.88 21.41
C ILE A 731 -20.01 22.83 20.34
N VAL A 732 -20.94 23.56 19.73
CA VAL A 732 -20.65 24.46 18.62
C VAL A 732 -21.06 25.90 18.91
N ASN A 733 -20.17 26.84 18.55
CA ASN A 733 -20.44 28.28 18.58
C ASN A 733 -19.79 28.99 17.38
N PHE A 734 -20.61 29.65 16.55
CA PHE A 734 -20.16 30.53 15.47
C PHE A 734 -21.02 31.78 15.42
N GLY A 735 -20.40 32.95 15.54
CA GLY A 735 -21.09 34.19 15.21
C GLY A 735 -20.21 35.42 15.22
N ILE A 736 -19.24 35.52 16.13
CA ILE A 736 -18.53 36.78 16.33
C ILE A 736 -17.69 37.22 15.13
N HIS A 737 -17.17 36.25 14.37
CA HIS A 737 -16.31 36.48 13.20
C HIS A 737 -17.05 36.39 11.87
N ASP A 738 -18.32 36.00 11.88
CA ASP A 738 -19.10 35.86 10.65
C ASP A 738 -19.42 37.22 10.02
N ASP A 739 -19.56 37.21 8.70
CA ASP A 739 -19.91 38.42 7.97
C ASP A 739 -21.31 38.93 8.35
N LYS A 740 -21.56 40.21 8.08
CA LYS A 740 -22.87 40.83 8.33
C LYS A 740 -23.92 40.42 7.27
N ASN A 741 -23.59 39.56 6.30
CA ASN A 741 -24.55 39.03 5.33
C ASN A 741 -25.30 37.85 5.95
N ILE A 742 -26.40 38.16 6.61
CA ILE A 742 -27.23 37.21 7.34
C ILE A 742 -27.70 36.03 6.50
N SER A 743 -28.02 36.25 5.21
CA SER A 743 -28.44 35.16 4.32
C SER A 743 -27.30 34.18 4.02
N GLY A 744 -26.08 34.70 3.84
CA GLY A 744 -24.88 33.89 3.65
C GLY A 744 -24.50 33.12 4.92
N TYR A 745 -24.55 33.78 6.07
CA TYR A 745 -24.34 33.15 7.37
C TYR A 745 -25.30 32.00 7.63
N GLU A 746 -26.60 32.20 7.41
CA GLU A 746 -27.62 31.15 7.60
C GLU A 746 -27.35 29.93 6.71
N SER A 747 -27.05 30.14 5.43
CA SER A 747 -26.76 29.04 4.50
C SER A 747 -25.53 28.24 4.95
N ARG A 748 -24.44 28.92 5.33
CA ARG A 748 -23.22 28.26 5.78
C ARG A 748 -23.42 27.55 7.11
N LEU A 749 -24.17 28.15 8.05
CA LEU A 749 -24.46 27.54 9.34
C LEU A 749 -25.21 26.21 9.19
N ARG A 750 -26.17 26.12 8.25
CA ARG A 750 -26.84 24.85 7.94
C ARG A 750 -25.87 23.79 7.43
N GLU A 751 -24.96 24.18 6.55
CA GLU A 751 -23.93 23.26 6.04
C GLU A 751 -22.97 22.80 7.15
N VAL A 752 -22.55 23.70 8.03
CA VAL A 752 -21.76 23.36 9.22
C VAL A 752 -22.51 22.32 10.07
N ILE A 753 -23.78 22.57 10.40
CA ILE A 753 -24.57 21.64 11.22
C ILE A 753 -24.76 20.29 10.53
N ALA A 754 -24.97 20.27 9.21
CA ALA A 754 -25.07 19.04 8.45
C ALA A 754 -23.78 18.20 8.56
N ARG A 755 -22.60 18.83 8.45
CA ARG A 755 -21.30 18.17 8.64
C ARG A 755 -21.10 17.69 10.08
N LEU A 756 -21.51 18.47 11.08
CA LEU A 756 -21.44 18.04 12.48
C LEU A 756 -22.32 16.82 12.75
N LYS A 757 -23.48 16.69 12.10
CA LYS A 757 -24.35 15.51 12.22
C LYS A 757 -23.76 14.26 11.57
N GLN A 758 -22.91 14.41 10.55
CA GLN A 758 -22.27 13.29 9.86
C GLN A 758 -21.23 12.56 10.71
N THR A 759 -20.71 13.19 11.78
CA THR A 759 -19.77 12.52 12.71
C THR A 759 -20.42 11.42 13.55
N GLY A 760 -21.75 11.33 13.55
CA GLY A 760 -22.48 10.38 14.38
C GLY A 760 -22.63 10.83 15.84
N ALA A 761 -22.31 12.09 16.16
CA ALA A 761 -22.43 12.59 17.53
C ALA A 761 -23.83 12.41 18.11
N LYS A 762 -23.91 11.77 19.30
CA LYS A 762 -25.20 11.49 19.98
C LYS A 762 -25.93 12.78 20.33
N LYS A 763 -25.18 13.83 20.67
CA LYS A 763 -25.73 15.15 20.96
C LYS A 763 -24.88 16.28 20.38
N ILE A 764 -25.56 17.30 19.87
CA ILE A 764 -24.92 18.53 19.42
C ILE A 764 -25.62 19.71 20.12
N PHE A 765 -24.83 20.52 20.83
CA PHE A 765 -25.28 21.73 21.51
C PHE A 765 -24.87 22.98 20.75
N TRP A 766 -25.83 23.85 20.48
CA TRP A 766 -25.57 25.20 20.02
C TRP A 766 -25.39 26.14 21.22
N VAL A 767 -24.22 26.73 21.37
CA VAL A 767 -23.99 27.75 22.40
C VAL A 767 -24.30 29.11 21.79
N ARG A 768 -25.33 29.78 22.33
CA ARG A 768 -25.72 31.11 21.87
C ARG A 768 -24.61 32.11 22.15
N THR A 769 -24.23 32.89 21.15
CA THR A 769 -23.08 33.81 21.23
C THR A 769 -23.30 34.85 22.33
N THR A 770 -22.36 34.95 23.27
CA THR A 770 -22.45 35.89 24.41
C THR A 770 -22.42 37.34 23.92
N PRO A 771 -23.03 38.32 24.62
CA PRO A 771 -22.95 39.74 24.23
C PRO A 771 -21.50 40.22 24.00
N TRP A 772 -21.24 41.00 22.94
CA TRP A 772 -19.92 41.60 22.66
C TRP A 772 -20.02 43.02 22.05
N GLY A 773 -18.97 43.83 22.12
CA GLY A 773 -18.89 45.17 21.48
C GLY A 773 -18.54 46.35 22.38
N LYS A 774 -18.08 47.48 21.79
CA LYS A 774 -17.59 48.68 22.50
C LYS A 774 -18.69 49.31 23.37
N SER A 775 -18.61 49.11 24.68
CA SER A 775 -19.42 49.84 25.64
C SER A 775 -18.80 51.23 25.93
N ALA A 776 -19.18 52.23 25.12
CA ALA A 776 -19.20 53.62 25.58
C ALA A 776 -20.58 54.28 25.42
N SER A 777 -21.42 53.82 24.49
CA SER A 777 -22.71 54.44 24.16
C SER A 777 -23.91 53.60 24.60
N ILE A 778 -24.33 53.74 25.86
CA ILE A 778 -25.79 53.77 26.18
C ILE A 778 -26.35 55.18 25.89
N PHE A 779 -25.49 56.11 25.45
CA PHE A 779 -25.87 57.40 24.88
C PHE A 779 -25.31 57.49 23.46
N GLU A 780 -26.24 57.53 22.49
CA GLU A 780 -26.07 57.97 21.10
C GLU A 780 -25.33 57.04 20.11
N GLY A 781 -26.11 56.33 19.28
CA GLY A 781 -25.89 56.22 17.84
C GLY A 781 -24.80 55.28 17.30
N GLN A 782 -25.21 54.06 16.96
CA GLN A 782 -24.61 53.17 15.93
C GLN A 782 -23.16 52.65 16.12
N GLU A 783 -22.98 51.66 17.01
CA GLU A 783 -22.17 50.44 16.76
C GLU A 783 -22.54 49.40 17.84
N GLY A 784 -23.60 48.62 17.57
CA GLY A 784 -24.28 47.75 18.54
C GLY A 784 -23.72 46.34 18.68
N ASP A 785 -24.09 45.69 19.78
CA ASP A 785 -23.86 44.27 20.04
C ASP A 785 -24.41 43.40 18.90
N ALA A 786 -23.51 42.84 18.10
CA ALA A 786 -23.88 42.07 16.92
C ALA A 786 -24.49 40.69 17.28
N SER A 787 -24.40 40.26 18.54
CA SER A 787 -25.11 39.08 19.02
C SER A 787 -26.63 39.21 18.87
N ALA A 788 -27.16 40.44 18.98
CA ALA A 788 -28.59 40.73 18.81
C ALA A 788 -29.09 40.47 17.37
N ILE A 789 -28.18 40.48 16.39
CA ILE A 789 -28.50 40.23 14.98
C ILE A 789 -28.27 38.75 14.63
N ILE A 790 -27.19 38.17 15.14
CA ILE A 790 -26.75 36.81 14.79
C ILE A 790 -27.55 35.73 15.56
N ASN A 791 -27.84 35.95 16.84
CA ASN A 791 -28.53 34.98 17.68
C ASN A 791 -29.95 34.64 17.19
N PRO A 792 -30.79 35.58 16.73
CA PRO A 792 -32.11 35.23 16.16
C PRO A 792 -32.03 34.27 14.97
N VAL A 793 -30.99 34.40 14.15
CA VAL A 793 -30.78 33.58 12.95
C VAL A 793 -30.27 32.20 13.35
N SER A 794 -29.24 32.15 14.19
CA SER A 794 -28.68 30.88 14.64
C SER A 794 -29.65 30.08 15.51
N ASP A 795 -30.47 30.74 16.34
CA ASP A 795 -31.55 30.11 17.10
C ASP A 795 -32.61 29.49 16.18
N ARG A 796 -32.98 30.17 15.09
CA ARG A 796 -33.94 29.65 14.11
C ARG A 796 -33.37 28.38 13.46
N VAL A 797 -32.14 28.45 12.95
CA VAL A 797 -31.48 27.31 12.31
C VAL A 797 -31.33 26.15 13.31
N ALA A 798 -30.84 26.42 14.53
CA ALA A 798 -30.68 25.40 15.56
C ALA A 798 -32.01 24.70 15.89
N LYS A 799 -33.12 25.43 16.01
CA LYS A 799 -34.45 24.85 16.26
C LYS A 799 -34.94 24.00 15.10
N GLU A 800 -34.80 24.47 13.86
CA GLU A 800 -35.18 23.71 12.67
C GLU A 800 -34.36 22.43 12.52
N GLU A 801 -33.08 22.50 12.86
CA GLU A 801 -32.14 21.38 12.85
C GLU A 801 -32.22 20.50 14.11
N LYS A 802 -33.11 20.82 15.05
CA LYS A 802 -33.34 20.09 16.31
C LYS A 802 -32.12 20.00 17.23
N LEU A 803 -31.30 21.05 17.26
CA LEU A 803 -30.19 21.20 18.21
C LEU A 803 -30.70 21.75 19.56
N GLU A 804 -30.06 21.34 20.66
CA GLU A 804 -30.29 21.98 21.96
C GLU A 804 -29.49 23.26 22.08
N ILE A 805 -30.11 24.30 22.64
CA ILE A 805 -29.51 25.63 22.76
C ILE A 805 -29.09 25.87 24.20
N ILE A 806 -27.79 26.08 24.42
CA ILE A 806 -27.26 26.60 25.67
C ILE A 806 -27.26 28.12 25.59
N ASP A 807 -28.14 28.76 26.36
CA ASP A 807 -28.35 30.22 26.34
C ASP A 807 -27.27 30.98 27.13
N ALA A 808 -26.02 30.88 26.66
CA ALA A 808 -24.90 31.62 27.21
C ALA A 808 -25.09 33.14 27.08
N HIS A 809 -25.85 33.61 26.09
CA HIS A 809 -26.14 35.02 25.92
C HIS A 809 -26.91 35.61 27.10
N THR A 810 -28.07 35.04 27.43
CA THR A 810 -28.90 35.53 28.54
C THR A 810 -28.19 35.34 29.87
N PHE A 811 -27.42 34.25 30.04
CA PHE A 811 -26.60 34.02 31.23
C PHE A 811 -25.55 35.12 31.45
N MET A 812 -24.93 35.60 30.38
CA MET A 812 -23.85 36.60 30.44
C MET A 812 -24.34 38.05 30.34
N ALA A 813 -25.53 38.32 29.81
CA ALA A 813 -26.06 39.68 29.64
C ALA A 813 -26.05 40.56 30.91
N PRO A 814 -26.41 40.06 32.12
CA PRO A 814 -26.32 40.86 33.35
C PRO A 814 -24.89 41.22 33.76
N ARG A 815 -23.89 40.46 33.27
CA ARG A 815 -22.47 40.58 33.68
C ARG A 815 -21.68 41.55 32.81
N ILE A 816 -22.22 41.97 31.66
CA ILE A 816 -21.51 42.74 30.61
C ILE A 816 -20.82 44.01 31.13
N LYS A 817 -21.46 44.75 32.05
CA LYS A 817 -20.93 46.03 32.55
C LYS A 817 -19.76 45.90 33.51
N MET A 818 -19.68 44.80 34.26
CA MET A 818 -18.69 44.61 35.33
C MET A 818 -17.59 43.62 34.93
N GLU A 819 -17.89 42.67 34.05
CA GLU A 819 -17.06 41.49 33.82
C GLU A 819 -16.59 41.32 32.37
N LEU A 820 -17.03 42.16 31.42
CA LEU A 820 -16.45 42.19 30.07
C LEU A 820 -15.10 42.91 30.06
N SER A 821 -14.11 42.35 29.36
CA SER A 821 -12.79 42.96 29.17
C SER A 821 -12.92 44.30 28.46
N ARG A 822 -12.48 45.37 29.12
CA ARG A 822 -12.42 46.71 28.51
C ARG A 822 -11.31 46.85 27.46
N LYS A 823 -10.45 45.83 27.30
CA LYS A 823 -9.30 45.85 26.38
C LYS A 823 -9.69 45.47 24.95
N ASP A 824 -10.59 44.49 24.80
CA ASP A 824 -10.99 43.95 23.50
C ASP A 824 -12.50 43.84 23.31
N PHE A 825 -13.29 44.16 24.35
CA PHE A 825 -14.76 44.16 24.32
C PHE A 825 -15.39 42.84 23.85
N THR A 826 -14.63 41.75 23.97
CA THR A 826 -14.96 40.44 23.40
C THR A 826 -14.74 39.32 24.40
N HIS A 827 -13.69 39.40 25.22
CA HIS A 827 -13.39 38.38 26.23
C HIS A 827 -13.86 38.81 27.62
N TRP A 828 -14.14 37.83 28.48
CA TRP A 828 -14.65 38.06 29.83
C TRP A 828 -13.53 37.97 30.88
N LYS A 829 -13.70 38.64 32.03
CA LYS A 829 -12.82 38.49 33.19
C LYS A 829 -12.79 37.01 33.66
N PRO A 830 -11.70 36.56 34.31
CA PRO A 830 -11.55 35.15 34.71
C PRO A 830 -12.75 34.58 35.47
N GLU A 831 -13.33 35.34 36.41
CA GLU A 831 -14.47 34.87 37.22
C GLU A 831 -15.74 34.65 36.39
N ALA A 832 -15.97 35.50 35.39
CA ALA A 832 -17.06 35.39 34.43
C ALA A 832 -16.88 34.22 33.48
N THR A 833 -15.64 34.05 32.99
CA THR A 833 -15.25 32.95 32.12
C THR A 833 -15.42 31.59 32.83
N ASP A 834 -15.02 31.51 34.09
CA ASP A 834 -15.18 30.33 34.95
C ASP A 834 -16.67 30.04 35.25
N ALA A 835 -17.46 31.08 35.53
CA ALA A 835 -18.91 30.94 35.69
C ALA A 835 -19.61 30.44 34.40
N LEU A 836 -19.22 30.95 33.23
CA LEU A 836 -19.75 30.54 31.94
C LEU A 836 -19.42 29.09 31.62
N GLY A 837 -18.18 28.66 31.83
CA GLY A 837 -17.81 27.26 31.60
C GLY A 837 -18.51 26.29 32.53
N ARG A 838 -18.69 26.63 33.81
CA ARG A 838 -19.52 25.82 34.73
C ARG A 838 -20.97 25.74 34.28
N PHE A 839 -21.55 26.85 33.82
CA PHE A 839 -22.91 26.87 33.30
C PHE A 839 -23.07 25.95 32.08
N ILE A 840 -22.12 26.00 31.13
CA ILE A 840 -22.12 25.10 29.97
C ILE A 840 -21.92 23.65 30.43
N ALA A 841 -20.97 23.37 31.33
CA ALA A 841 -20.72 22.03 31.83
C ALA A 841 -21.96 21.38 32.48
N LEU A 842 -22.73 22.14 33.27
CA LEU A 842 -23.99 21.66 33.86
C LEU A 842 -25.00 21.21 32.80
N ALA A 843 -25.07 21.88 31.65
CA ALA A 843 -25.93 21.46 30.55
C ALA A 843 -25.46 20.12 29.95
N LEU A 844 -24.15 19.92 29.84
CA LEU A 844 -23.56 18.68 29.29
C LEU A 844 -23.75 17.49 30.25
N GLU A 845 -23.60 17.69 31.55
CA GLU A 845 -23.75 16.64 32.56
C GLU A 845 -25.10 15.92 32.47
N SER A 846 -26.16 16.63 32.06
CA SER A 846 -27.50 16.06 31.88
C SER A 846 -27.57 14.96 30.82
N VAL A 847 -26.63 14.94 29.87
CA VAL A 847 -26.55 13.98 28.76
C VAL A 847 -25.41 12.97 28.95
N LEU A 848 -24.32 13.38 29.62
CA LEU A 848 -23.17 12.53 29.90
C LEU A 848 -23.47 11.45 30.97
N GLY A 849 -24.49 11.65 31.81
CA GLY A 849 -24.89 10.74 32.89
C GLY A 849 -25.86 9.60 32.51
N GLN A 850 -26.34 9.53 31.26
CA GLN A 850 -27.19 8.42 30.79
C GLN A 850 -26.35 7.30 30.17
N GLN A 851 -25.57 6.57 30.99
CA GLN A 851 -25.11 5.24 30.59
C GLN A 851 -26.24 4.25 30.89
N GLU A 852 -26.99 3.86 29.87
CA GLU A 852 -27.71 2.57 29.92
C GLU A 852 -26.65 1.48 30.14
N SER A 853 -26.84 0.73 31.22
CA SER A 853 -26.01 -0.43 31.58
C SER A 853 -25.85 -1.35 30.37
N ARG A 854 -24.63 -1.46 29.85
CA ARG A 854 -24.22 -2.55 28.95
C ARG A 854 -23.97 -3.82 29.74
#